data_AF-A0A4Y4CW44-F1
#
_entry.id   AF-A0A4Y4CW44-F1
#
_cell.length_a   1.000
_cell.length_b   1.000
_cell.length_c   1.000
_cell.angle_alpha   90.00
_cell.angle_beta   90.00
_cell.angle_gamma   90.00
#
_symmetry.space_group_name_H-M   'P 1'
#
loop_
_entity.id
_entity.type
_entity.pdbx_description
1 polymer ?
#
loop_
_entity_poly.entity_id
_entity_poly.type
_entity_poly.pdbx_seq_one_letter_code
_entity_poly.pdbx_strand_id
1 'polypeptide(L)'
;MRQRLLPACLAGLLLLAPLESAFAAAPALTIEDRSLATRAALDALFSMDALVPEGAAPTPPPGFTDDADEAALIAFLARQKRRGASLDAYRQLGTPLHHSIRAGMHVTARWLLANGADPRLRVRDAAEAPTGFPPPDALGVAVAAGAWKLVDTLLHLPAYAALSPQEKARAIWPYALASASRTAGLFGRRVALPSFGNDPDLAGALLQHALCSGQAALAGALLAGDEGRLAAGTFGPSAAGCLRIEGSVSPDKLPARHWQDIEQRLGQPVLPWLAIQATTPGRAAGLLAAGLRSPWGEPAALRLYLRHALRAPAGVALLRAVPPGALRSALHDDAILVEWLTASADWPQADLDWALAQMAPAQLAGKLESVFERWGYSRLAGRDARDRAGRLARWTALTDRLVAPLPPAGDVAFLYVVPSELWPRWFALGYRPADRHWADWLNGLEPANLERVWPLIARHQPEIARRAPTWLVAPLSVGPIEDPEARRLSYRGLYHHDPDFLAKARLLAAHAGRVGQPRWLAAEFALENPAPGVALALAQGWVKPAPAALRRQVEPAPLACSARPGPGLRRALAVSGQLKDAEGGEFAIDAIQPVARPGAAACEWLASGGSGGGRQYIDDESFSQGVNRLTPCADAQRVAALGQEGGGWRLVAGEVPVGPLQLIRLAGAGLAGFAALEVDYGTCGQRAIEVFIPQFNADGGLAFKPAGPGDALFDALALQCSFRNLAECPALAGGQPSPSGALEVAVFADRHWAAGKAAFFDALARLDREALAEAERLGLFPHWLDEAVRGLAAAPGLSLPERRRRMAWLQARRSPRPAYSADTVASLVPWLPAEDWGPLVEALRCSRPDALDAALARAHELQRADLERRLQRARAPGCEAPQ
;
A
#
# COMPACT_ATOMS: atom_id res chain seq x y z
N MET A 1 -47.81 80.48 -6.76
CA MET A 1 -49.00 80.87 -5.97
C MET A 1 -48.68 80.73 -4.46
N ARG A 2 -48.32 81.80 -3.73
CA ARG A 2 -49.07 82.20 -2.50
C ARG A 2 -50.49 82.67 -2.89
N GLN A 3 -50.97 82.18 -4.02
CA GLN A 3 -51.18 83.11 -5.13
C GLN A 3 -50.19 84.33 -5.09
N ARG A 4 -48.88 84.10 -5.24
CA ARG A 4 -48.00 84.59 -6.32
C ARG A 4 -46.99 85.59 -5.73
N LEU A 5 -45.80 85.59 -6.35
CA LEU A 5 -44.81 86.67 -6.49
C LEU A 5 -43.91 87.06 -5.30
N LEU A 6 -42.61 86.68 -5.34
CA LEU A 6 -41.43 87.47 -5.79
C LEU A 6 -40.08 86.98 -5.15
N PRO A 7 -38.90 87.24 -5.78
CA PRO A 7 -37.56 86.81 -5.35
C PRO A 7 -36.67 87.93 -4.75
N ALA A 8 -35.52 87.58 -4.12
CA ALA A 8 -34.14 88.09 -4.40
C ALA A 8 -33.09 87.80 -3.29
N CYS A 9 -31.86 87.48 -3.73
CA CYS A 9 -30.53 87.50 -3.07
C CYS A 9 -30.00 86.26 -2.31
N LEU A 10 -28.76 85.85 -2.63
CA LEU A 10 -28.11 84.54 -2.42
C LEU A 10 -26.57 84.70 -2.26
N ALA A 11 -25.94 83.77 -1.49
CA ALA A 11 -24.58 83.21 -1.59
C ALA A 11 -23.43 83.61 -0.62
N GLY A 12 -22.91 82.57 0.10
CA GLY A 12 -21.51 82.28 0.51
C GLY A 12 -20.94 82.94 1.79
N LEU A 13 -19.94 82.41 2.54
CA LEU A 13 -19.26 81.09 2.71
C LEU A 13 -18.09 81.29 3.74
N LEU A 14 -17.59 80.20 4.38
CA LEU A 14 -16.22 79.98 4.97
C LEU A 14 -15.86 80.72 6.29
N LEU A 15 -14.98 80.28 7.22
CA LEU A 15 -13.95 79.22 7.39
C LEU A 15 -13.55 79.20 8.89
N LEU A 16 -13.17 78.07 9.51
CA LEU A 16 -12.29 78.01 10.70
C LEU A 16 -11.70 76.59 10.90
N ALA A 17 -10.38 76.50 11.08
CA ALA A 17 -9.60 75.30 11.42
C ALA A 17 -9.58 75.04 12.95
N PRO A 18 -9.25 73.82 13.44
CA PRO A 18 -7.86 73.59 13.91
C PRO A 18 -7.27 72.14 13.81
N LEU A 19 -5.93 72.11 13.78
CA LEU A 19 -4.95 71.11 14.29
C LEU A 19 -5.21 69.59 14.18
N GLU A 20 -4.50 68.96 13.24
CA GLU A 20 -4.32 67.52 13.08
C GLU A 20 -3.28 66.94 14.06
N SER A 21 -3.61 65.83 14.69
CA SER A 21 -2.65 64.87 15.25
C SER A 21 -2.86 63.54 14.52
N ALA A 22 -1.81 63.11 13.81
CA ALA A 22 -1.81 61.92 12.98
C ALA A 22 -1.94 60.63 13.81
N PHE A 23 -3.05 59.92 13.68
CA PHE A 23 -3.11 58.47 13.86
C PHE A 23 -2.94 57.83 12.49
N ALA A 24 -1.70 57.45 12.15
CA ALA A 24 -1.47 56.55 11.03
C ALA A 24 -2.17 55.21 11.33
N ALA A 25 -3.16 54.84 10.51
CA ALA A 25 -3.76 53.51 10.56
C ALA A 25 -2.66 52.47 10.33
N ALA A 26 -2.51 51.52 11.26
CA ALA A 26 -1.58 50.41 11.10
C ALA A 26 -1.89 49.68 9.77
N PRO A 27 -0.85 49.28 9.00
CA PRO A 27 -1.07 48.60 7.72
C PRO A 27 -1.88 47.30 7.94
N ALA A 28 -2.86 47.06 7.08
CA ALA A 28 -3.66 45.85 7.13
C ALA A 28 -2.78 44.61 6.93
N LEU A 29 -2.84 43.65 7.85
CA LEU A 29 -2.08 42.39 7.78
C LEU A 29 -2.37 41.65 6.48
N THR A 30 -1.31 41.31 5.74
CA THR A 30 -1.40 40.59 4.46
C THR A 30 -1.80 39.12 4.66
N ILE A 31 -2.25 38.44 3.60
CA ILE A 31 -2.56 37.00 3.63
C ILE A 31 -1.30 36.18 4.01
N GLU A 32 -0.13 36.66 3.58
CA GLU A 32 1.17 36.04 3.86
C GLU A 32 1.54 36.14 5.35
N ASP A 33 1.34 37.31 5.96
CA ASP A 33 1.54 37.51 7.41
C ASP A 33 0.67 36.57 8.25
N ARG A 34 -0.58 36.36 7.83
CA ARG A 34 -1.54 35.47 8.50
C ARG A 34 -1.16 34.00 8.34
N SER A 35 -0.68 33.62 7.16
CA SER A 35 -0.21 32.25 6.88
C SER A 35 1.03 31.91 7.71
N LEU A 36 2.01 32.81 7.77
CA LEU A 36 3.21 32.67 8.61
C LEU A 36 2.86 32.61 10.10
N ALA A 37 1.96 33.48 10.56
CA ALA A 37 1.50 33.45 11.95
C ALA A 37 0.76 32.13 12.29
N THR A 38 -0.04 31.61 11.35
CA THR A 38 -0.73 30.31 11.50
C THR A 38 0.28 29.16 11.57
N ARG A 39 1.27 29.14 10.68
CA ARG A 39 2.34 28.12 10.71
C ARG A 39 3.12 28.17 12.01
N ALA A 40 3.54 29.36 12.45
CA ALA A 40 4.24 29.52 13.72
C ALA A 40 3.39 29.08 14.92
N ALA A 41 2.08 29.33 14.91
CA ALA A 41 1.18 28.87 15.97
C ALA A 41 1.07 27.33 16.00
N LEU A 42 1.01 26.68 14.83
CA LEU A 42 1.02 25.22 14.72
C LEU A 42 2.37 24.64 15.12
N ASP A 43 3.49 25.19 14.65
CA ASP A 43 4.83 24.72 15.03
C ASP A 43 5.05 24.81 16.54
N ALA A 44 4.63 25.90 17.19
CA ALA A 44 4.71 26.03 18.65
C ALA A 44 3.86 24.98 19.39
N LEU A 45 2.64 24.70 18.91
CA LEU A 45 1.79 23.67 19.50
C LEU A 45 2.39 22.26 19.36
N PHE A 46 2.94 21.93 18.19
CA PHE A 46 3.53 20.61 17.92
C PHE A 46 4.97 20.45 18.42
N SER A 47 5.60 21.51 18.95
CA SER A 47 6.83 21.41 19.73
C SER A 47 6.60 21.06 21.21
N MET A 48 5.35 21.06 21.68
CA MET A 48 5.03 20.66 23.05
C MET A 48 5.23 19.15 23.23
N ASP A 49 5.93 18.73 24.28
CA ASP A 49 6.22 17.32 24.58
C ASP A 49 5.00 16.39 24.47
N ALA A 50 3.82 16.86 24.89
CA ALA A 50 2.58 16.09 24.84
C ALA A 50 2.05 15.80 23.43
N LEU A 51 2.60 16.44 22.39
CA LEU A 51 2.17 16.36 20.99
C LEU A 51 3.28 15.92 20.02
N VAL A 52 4.53 15.76 20.48
CA VAL A 52 5.64 15.29 19.65
C VAL A 52 5.47 13.79 19.36
N PRO A 53 5.48 13.36 18.08
CA PRO A 53 5.45 11.93 17.73
C PRO A 53 6.69 11.19 18.26
N GLU A 54 6.55 9.92 18.66
CA GLU A 54 7.69 9.10 19.08
C GLU A 54 8.76 9.04 17.98
N GLY A 55 10.01 9.41 18.32
CA GLY A 55 11.14 9.42 17.39
C GLY A 55 11.32 10.72 16.57
N ALA A 56 10.44 11.71 16.73
CA ALA A 56 10.61 13.04 16.15
C ALA A 56 11.31 14.00 17.12
N ALA A 57 12.18 14.87 16.60
CA ALA A 57 12.74 15.98 17.38
C ALA A 57 11.80 17.20 17.25
N PRO A 58 11.38 17.83 18.37
CA PRO A 58 10.64 19.07 18.31
C PRO A 58 11.47 20.15 17.60
N THR A 59 10.83 20.95 16.75
CA THR A 59 11.47 22.12 16.14
C THR A 59 10.62 23.34 16.47
N PRO A 60 10.96 24.10 17.52
CA PRO A 60 10.16 25.22 17.97
C PRO A 60 10.31 26.37 16.96
N PRO A 61 9.25 27.18 16.76
CA PRO A 61 9.37 28.38 15.91
C PRO A 61 10.22 29.46 16.61
N PRO A 62 10.78 30.41 15.85
CA PRO A 62 11.52 31.53 16.42
C PRO A 62 10.71 32.28 17.50
N GLY A 63 11.30 32.46 18.67
CA GLY A 63 10.65 33.12 19.82
C GLY A 63 9.76 32.20 20.67
N PHE A 64 9.88 30.88 20.48
CA PHE A 64 9.35 29.82 21.33
C PHE A 64 10.49 28.83 21.66
N THR A 65 10.44 28.19 22.82
CA THR A 65 11.52 27.34 23.35
C THR A 65 11.01 25.93 23.64
N ASP A 66 11.91 24.95 23.65
CA ASP A 66 11.57 23.54 23.85
C ASP A 66 11.08 23.22 25.27
N ASP A 67 11.55 23.95 26.29
CA ASP A 67 11.13 23.78 27.69
C ASP A 67 9.84 24.56 28.05
N ALA A 68 9.01 24.93 27.07
CA ALA A 68 7.84 25.78 27.29
C ALA A 68 6.66 25.02 27.92
N ASP A 69 6.00 25.65 28.90
CA ASP A 69 4.76 25.15 29.50
C ASP A 69 3.50 25.66 28.76
N GLU A 70 2.30 25.18 29.16
CA GLU A 70 1.03 25.62 28.57
C GLU A 70 0.82 27.15 28.68
N ALA A 71 1.36 27.81 29.71
CA ALA A 71 1.22 29.26 29.87
C ALA A 71 2.07 30.02 28.85
N ALA A 72 3.31 29.58 28.62
CA ALA A 72 4.19 30.10 27.58
C ALA A 72 3.61 29.86 26.18
N LEU A 73 3.02 28.69 25.93
CA LEU A 73 2.30 28.38 24.69
C LEU A 73 1.12 29.34 24.49
N ILE A 74 0.25 29.51 25.47
CA ILE A 74 -0.90 30.42 25.38
C ILE A 74 -0.45 31.86 25.12
N ALA A 75 0.61 32.33 25.79
CA ALA A 75 1.17 33.65 25.55
C ALA A 75 1.69 33.80 24.11
N PHE A 76 2.31 32.76 23.56
CA PHE A 76 2.77 32.72 22.17
C PHE A 76 1.59 32.69 21.18
N LEU A 77 0.61 31.81 21.38
CA LEU A 77 -0.61 31.73 20.57
C LEU A 77 -1.38 33.06 20.57
N ALA A 78 -1.47 33.74 21.71
CA ALA A 78 -2.09 35.07 21.79
C ALA A 78 -1.35 36.11 20.94
N ARG A 79 -0.02 36.06 20.87
CA ARG A 79 0.78 36.93 19.97
C ARG A 79 0.50 36.60 18.51
N GLN A 80 0.48 35.33 18.13
CA GLN A 80 0.23 34.94 16.73
C GLN A 80 -1.22 35.22 16.30
N LYS A 81 -2.19 35.04 17.20
CA LYS A 81 -3.60 35.42 16.97
C LYS A 81 -3.74 36.91 16.64
N ARG A 82 -3.03 37.80 17.35
CA ARG A 82 -3.00 39.24 17.04
C ARG A 82 -2.39 39.55 15.66
N ARG A 83 -1.55 38.65 15.14
CA ARG A 83 -1.00 38.69 13.78
C ARG A 83 -1.89 37.98 12.75
N GLY A 84 -3.10 37.56 13.15
CA GLY A 84 -4.10 36.95 12.28
C GLY A 84 -3.91 35.44 12.05
N ALA A 85 -3.22 34.74 12.95
CA ALA A 85 -3.17 33.27 12.93
C ALA A 85 -4.57 32.66 13.04
N SER A 86 -4.85 31.65 12.21
CA SER A 86 -6.08 30.85 12.31
C SER A 86 -5.93 29.79 13.42
N LEU A 87 -6.87 29.78 14.37
CA LEU A 87 -6.94 28.75 15.42
C LEU A 87 -7.64 27.47 14.96
N ASP A 88 -8.21 27.48 13.74
CA ASP A 88 -8.94 26.37 13.13
C ASP A 88 -8.17 25.73 11.97
N ALA A 89 -6.90 26.10 11.78
CA ALA A 89 -6.04 25.52 10.76
C ALA A 89 -5.77 24.04 11.05
N TYR A 90 -5.86 23.19 10.02
CA TYR A 90 -5.63 21.77 10.19
C TYR A 90 -4.14 21.41 10.07
N ARG A 91 -3.71 20.45 10.89
CA ARG A 91 -2.44 19.74 10.76
C ARG A 91 -2.63 18.33 11.31
N GLN A 92 -2.12 17.31 10.61
CA GLN A 92 -2.33 15.90 10.97
C GLN A 92 -3.82 15.60 11.20
N LEU A 93 -4.65 15.99 10.22
CA LEU A 93 -6.10 15.78 10.19
C LEU A 93 -6.94 16.42 11.33
N GLY A 94 -6.34 17.15 12.28
CA GLY A 94 -7.03 17.85 13.37
C GLY A 94 -6.73 19.34 13.46
N THR A 95 -7.57 20.09 14.17
CA THR A 95 -7.33 21.51 14.52
C THR A 95 -6.52 21.63 15.83
N PRO A 96 -5.93 22.80 16.15
CA PRO A 96 -5.32 23.07 17.44
C PRO A 96 -6.17 22.66 18.65
N LEU A 97 -7.48 22.87 18.57
CA LEU A 97 -8.42 22.48 19.62
C LEU A 97 -8.48 20.95 19.78
N HIS A 98 -8.63 20.19 18.68
CA HIS A 98 -8.66 18.73 18.72
C HIS A 98 -7.39 18.16 19.36
N HIS A 99 -6.22 18.63 18.94
CA HIS A 99 -4.92 18.17 19.45
C HIS A 99 -4.72 18.53 20.92
N SER A 100 -5.10 19.74 21.33
CA SER A 100 -5.02 20.17 22.74
C SER A 100 -5.90 19.32 23.66
N ILE A 101 -7.10 18.93 23.19
CA ILE A 101 -8.00 18.05 23.95
C ILE A 101 -7.40 16.64 24.06
N ARG A 102 -6.92 16.08 22.95
CA ARG A 102 -6.31 14.74 22.90
C ARG A 102 -5.10 14.63 23.82
N ALA A 103 -4.24 15.65 23.81
CA ALA A 103 -3.03 15.69 24.63
C ALA A 103 -3.27 16.02 26.12
N GLY A 104 -4.52 16.23 26.54
CA GLY A 104 -4.86 16.58 27.92
C GLY A 104 -4.49 18.02 28.31
N MET A 105 -4.15 18.87 27.35
CA MET A 105 -3.80 20.29 27.52
C MET A 105 -5.06 21.14 27.73
N HIS A 106 -5.76 20.89 28.85
CA HIS A 106 -7.09 21.43 29.11
C HIS A 106 -7.09 22.96 29.28
N VAL A 107 -5.97 23.56 29.71
CA VAL A 107 -5.87 25.03 29.87
C VAL A 107 -5.83 25.67 28.49
N THR A 108 -4.99 25.14 27.60
CA THR A 108 -4.88 25.56 26.20
C THR A 108 -6.19 25.35 25.46
N ALA A 109 -6.85 24.20 25.61
CA ALA A 109 -8.16 23.94 24.98
C ALA A 109 -9.24 24.96 25.41
N ARG A 110 -9.35 25.29 26.70
CA ARG A 110 -10.27 26.33 27.19
C ARG A 110 -9.92 27.70 26.64
N TRP A 111 -8.63 28.03 26.55
CA TRP A 111 -8.19 29.29 25.96
C TRP A 111 -8.58 29.39 24.49
N LEU A 112 -8.37 28.33 23.69
CA LEU A 112 -8.75 28.27 22.28
C LEU A 112 -10.25 28.49 22.08
N LEU A 113 -11.09 27.82 22.87
CA LEU A 113 -12.55 28.00 22.86
C LEU A 113 -12.95 29.45 23.18
N ALA A 114 -12.40 30.03 24.24
CA ALA A 114 -12.66 31.42 24.62
C ALA A 114 -12.17 32.43 23.58
N ASN A 115 -11.30 32.00 22.66
CA ASN A 115 -10.68 32.83 21.63
C ASN A 115 -11.22 32.60 20.22
N GLY A 116 -12.32 31.85 20.07
CA GLY A 116 -13.05 31.72 18.82
C GLY A 116 -12.64 30.52 17.96
N ALA A 117 -11.96 29.52 18.52
CA ALA A 117 -11.82 28.23 17.84
C ALA A 117 -13.20 27.55 17.73
N ASP A 118 -13.52 27.02 16.56
CA ASP A 118 -14.81 26.37 16.31
C ASP A 118 -14.81 24.91 16.82
N PRO A 119 -15.58 24.57 17.86
CA PRO A 119 -15.61 23.21 18.38
C PRO A 119 -16.36 22.22 17.49
N ARG A 120 -17.13 22.68 16.49
CA ARG A 120 -17.95 21.82 15.61
C ARG A 120 -17.20 21.32 14.38
N LEU A 121 -16.01 21.85 14.12
CA LEU A 121 -15.10 21.28 13.13
C LEU A 121 -14.76 19.84 13.51
N ARG A 122 -14.65 18.96 12.51
CA ARG A 122 -14.43 17.52 12.72
C ARG A 122 -13.02 17.12 12.31
N VAL A 123 -12.47 16.10 12.95
CA VAL A 123 -11.25 15.44 12.45
C VAL A 123 -11.48 14.99 11.00
N ARG A 124 -10.49 15.16 10.13
CA ARG A 124 -10.58 14.88 8.68
C ARG A 124 -10.25 13.43 8.31
N ASP A 125 -10.17 12.54 9.30
CA ASP A 125 -9.90 11.13 9.12
C ASP A 125 -11.19 10.31 9.27
N ALA A 126 -11.49 9.48 8.27
CA ALA A 126 -12.60 8.53 8.35
C ALA A 126 -12.28 7.32 9.26
N ALA A 127 -11.00 6.98 9.45
CA ALA A 127 -10.56 5.88 10.30
C ALA A 127 -10.68 6.19 11.80
N GLU A 128 -10.74 7.47 12.18
CA GLU A 128 -10.94 7.93 13.56
C GLU A 128 -12.41 7.89 14.00
N ALA A 129 -13.32 7.54 13.09
CA ALA A 129 -14.74 7.40 13.39
C ALA A 129 -15.10 5.94 13.73
N PRO A 130 -15.94 5.70 14.75
CA PRO A 130 -16.60 4.40 14.91
C PRO A 130 -17.38 4.06 13.64
N THR A 131 -17.33 2.80 13.18
CA THR A 131 -17.98 2.37 11.93
C THR A 131 -19.45 2.79 11.89
N GLY A 132 -19.85 3.50 10.83
CA GLY A 132 -21.22 4.00 10.64
C GLY A 132 -21.52 5.37 11.28
N PHE A 133 -20.54 6.02 11.92
CA PHE A 133 -20.68 7.35 12.52
C PHE A 133 -19.69 8.34 11.89
N PRO A 134 -19.96 9.66 11.95
CA PRO A 134 -19.02 10.66 11.45
C PRO A 134 -17.74 10.75 12.31
N PRO A 135 -16.66 11.37 11.80
CA PRO A 135 -15.48 11.69 12.61
C PRO A 135 -15.80 12.64 13.77
N PRO A 136 -15.06 12.56 14.90
CA PRO A 136 -15.31 13.35 16.09
C PRO A 136 -15.09 14.84 15.84
N ASP A 137 -15.96 15.65 16.44
CA ASP A 137 -15.71 17.08 16.70
C ASP A 137 -15.03 17.24 18.07
N ALA A 138 -14.85 18.48 18.55
CA ALA A 138 -14.18 18.73 19.83
C ALA A 138 -14.85 18.02 21.03
N LEU A 139 -16.19 17.91 21.01
CA LEU A 139 -16.95 17.19 22.03
C LEU A 139 -16.73 15.67 21.92
N GLY A 140 -16.74 15.12 20.71
CA GLY A 140 -16.40 13.71 20.48
C GLY A 140 -14.98 13.36 20.93
N VAL A 141 -13.98 14.20 20.63
CA VAL A 141 -12.60 14.02 21.08
C VAL A 141 -12.50 14.12 22.61
N ALA A 142 -13.22 15.06 23.24
CA ALA A 142 -13.23 15.18 24.70
C ALA A 142 -13.83 13.94 25.39
N VAL A 143 -14.86 13.32 24.80
CA VAL A 143 -15.41 12.05 25.29
C VAL A 143 -14.40 10.92 25.10
N ALA A 144 -13.78 10.81 23.92
CA ALA A 144 -12.77 9.80 23.63
C ALA A 144 -11.54 9.91 24.54
N ALA A 145 -11.14 11.13 24.90
CA ALA A 145 -10.04 11.38 25.83
C ALA A 145 -10.45 11.24 27.32
N GLY A 146 -11.75 11.07 27.63
CA GLY A 146 -12.25 11.06 29.01
C GLY A 146 -12.10 12.42 29.74
N ALA A 147 -12.04 13.53 29.00
CA ALA A 147 -11.84 14.88 29.50
C ALA A 147 -13.15 15.46 30.09
N TRP A 148 -13.70 14.82 31.13
CA TRP A 148 -15.07 15.05 31.58
C TRP A 148 -15.40 16.49 31.97
N LYS A 149 -14.48 17.21 32.63
CA LYS A 149 -14.70 18.63 32.97
C LYS A 149 -14.84 19.50 31.71
N LEU A 150 -14.14 19.13 30.64
CA LEU A 150 -14.23 19.82 29.37
C LEU A 150 -15.50 19.41 28.62
N VAL A 151 -15.92 18.14 28.69
CA VAL A 151 -17.24 17.69 28.20
C VAL A 151 -18.34 18.52 28.82
N ASP A 152 -18.34 18.67 30.15
CA ASP A 152 -19.31 19.49 30.87
C ASP A 152 -19.26 20.94 30.36
N THR A 153 -18.07 21.52 30.15
CA THR A 153 -17.91 22.87 29.61
C THR A 153 -18.46 23.01 28.18
N LEU A 154 -18.12 22.07 27.29
CA LEU A 154 -18.53 22.07 25.89
C LEU A 154 -20.06 21.96 25.78
N LEU A 155 -20.71 21.14 26.60
CA LEU A 155 -22.17 20.98 26.60
C LEU A 155 -22.93 22.28 26.93
N HIS A 156 -22.32 23.21 27.64
CA HIS A 156 -22.89 24.52 27.96
C HIS A 156 -22.63 25.58 26.87
N LEU A 157 -21.75 25.31 25.90
CA LEU A 157 -21.51 26.25 24.80
C LEU A 157 -22.76 26.36 23.92
N PRO A 158 -23.12 27.56 23.42
CA PRO A 158 -24.30 27.76 22.57
C PRO A 158 -24.37 26.78 21.38
N ALA A 159 -23.22 26.47 20.77
CA ALA A 159 -23.09 25.54 19.65
C ALA A 159 -23.59 24.12 19.95
N TYR A 160 -23.48 23.67 21.20
CA TYR A 160 -23.96 22.34 21.64
C TYR A 160 -25.27 22.43 22.42
N ALA A 161 -25.48 23.49 23.21
CA ALA A 161 -26.70 23.67 23.99
C ALA A 161 -27.96 23.69 23.11
N ALA A 162 -27.86 24.28 21.91
CA ALA A 162 -28.93 24.37 20.93
C ALA A 162 -29.30 23.04 20.24
N LEU A 163 -28.47 22.00 20.34
CA LEU A 163 -28.72 20.71 19.69
C LEU A 163 -29.90 19.97 20.34
N SER A 164 -30.68 19.27 19.51
CA SER A 164 -31.71 18.34 19.99
C SER A 164 -31.11 17.18 20.79
N PRO A 165 -31.91 16.48 21.63
CA PRO A 165 -31.42 15.30 22.37
C PRO A 165 -30.80 14.23 21.46
N GLN A 166 -31.35 14.02 20.26
CA GLN A 166 -30.83 13.07 19.27
C GLN A 166 -29.47 13.51 18.71
N GLU A 167 -29.34 14.78 18.32
CA GLU A 167 -28.08 15.31 17.79
C GLU A 167 -26.97 15.32 18.86
N LYS A 168 -27.34 15.62 20.12
CA LYS A 168 -26.42 15.48 21.26
C LYS A 168 -26.00 14.03 21.46
N ALA A 169 -26.94 13.08 21.39
CA ALA A 169 -26.62 11.66 21.50
C ALA A 169 -25.63 11.21 20.41
N ARG A 170 -25.85 11.60 19.15
CA ARG A 170 -24.95 11.30 18.02
C ARG A 170 -23.57 11.96 18.12
N ALA A 171 -23.49 13.13 18.77
CA ALA A 171 -22.21 13.84 18.96
C ALA A 171 -21.35 13.24 20.09
N ILE A 172 -21.91 12.39 20.96
CA ILE A 172 -21.27 11.97 22.22
C ILE A 172 -21.12 10.45 22.31
N TRP A 173 -22.21 9.70 22.15
CA TRP A 173 -22.23 8.27 22.45
C TRP A 173 -21.28 7.42 21.58
N PRO A 174 -21.17 7.63 20.25
CA PRO A 174 -20.27 6.83 19.41
C PRO A 174 -18.83 6.81 19.95
N TYR A 175 -18.35 7.95 20.42
CA TYR A 175 -16.96 8.13 20.88
C TYR A 175 -16.71 7.59 22.30
N ALA A 176 -17.75 7.15 23.00
CA ALA A 176 -17.65 6.43 24.26
C ALA A 176 -17.63 4.91 24.09
N LEU A 177 -18.04 4.36 22.94
CA LEU A 177 -18.19 2.91 22.70
C LEU A 177 -16.86 2.13 22.81
N ALA A 178 -15.72 2.81 22.76
CA ALA A 178 -14.43 2.14 22.98
C ALA A 178 -14.20 1.75 24.46
N SER A 179 -14.94 2.30 25.42
CA SER A 179 -14.65 2.15 26.85
C SER A 179 -15.89 2.06 27.73
N ALA A 180 -15.92 1.06 28.62
CA ALA A 180 -17.02 0.86 29.57
C ALA A 180 -17.10 2.01 30.59
N SER A 181 -15.96 2.56 30.99
CA SER A 181 -15.89 3.67 31.96
C SER A 181 -16.41 4.97 31.33
N ARG A 182 -16.19 5.17 30.02
CA ARG A 182 -16.70 6.33 29.30
C ARG A 182 -18.22 6.30 29.14
N THR A 183 -18.80 5.17 28.73
CA THR A 183 -20.26 5.04 28.66
C THR A 183 -20.91 5.15 30.03
N ALA A 184 -20.30 4.59 31.08
CA ALA A 184 -20.78 4.77 32.45
C ALA A 184 -20.69 6.25 32.90
N GLY A 185 -19.63 6.95 32.51
CA GLY A 185 -19.44 8.38 32.78
C GLY A 185 -20.49 9.28 32.13
N LEU A 186 -20.91 8.96 30.90
CA LEU A 186 -22.02 9.63 30.23
C LEU A 186 -23.37 9.30 30.85
N PHE A 187 -23.59 8.01 31.16
CA PHE A 187 -24.82 7.55 31.79
C PHE A 187 -25.02 8.19 33.17
N GLY A 188 -23.97 8.26 34.00
CA GLY A 188 -24.01 8.92 35.30
C GLY A 188 -24.29 10.43 35.23
N ARG A 189 -23.91 11.08 34.12
CA ARG A 189 -24.23 12.48 33.80
C ARG A 189 -25.65 12.68 33.26
N ARG A 190 -26.43 11.61 33.14
CA ARG A 190 -27.81 11.63 32.61
C ARG A 190 -27.89 12.22 31.19
N VAL A 191 -26.88 11.97 30.37
CA VAL A 191 -26.94 12.29 28.93
C VAL A 191 -28.08 11.50 28.31
N ALA A 192 -28.86 12.15 27.44
CA ALA A 192 -30.01 11.54 26.78
C ALA A 192 -29.60 10.25 26.04
N LEU A 193 -30.39 9.19 26.22
CA LEU A 193 -30.19 7.92 25.52
C LEU A 193 -30.88 7.94 24.15
N PRO A 194 -30.30 7.28 23.13
CA PRO A 194 -31.03 6.98 21.90
C PRO A 194 -32.17 5.99 22.17
N SER A 195 -33.18 5.96 21.31
CA SER A 195 -34.26 4.95 21.33
C SER A 195 -34.31 4.18 20.01
N PHE A 196 -34.83 2.96 20.01
CA PHE A 196 -34.96 2.18 18.78
C PHE A 196 -36.02 2.75 17.83
N GLY A 197 -36.98 3.53 18.35
CA GLY A 197 -37.97 4.24 17.53
C GLY A 197 -37.40 5.44 16.73
N ASN A 198 -36.34 6.09 17.23
CA ASN A 198 -35.81 7.33 16.63
C ASN A 198 -34.41 7.19 16.03
N ASP A 199 -33.55 6.34 16.63
CA ASP A 199 -32.16 6.16 16.20
C ASP A 199 -31.70 4.69 16.43
N PRO A 200 -32.24 3.73 15.65
CA PRO A 200 -32.03 2.30 15.87
C PRO A 200 -30.57 1.86 15.75
N ASP A 201 -29.79 2.49 14.89
CA ASP A 201 -28.38 2.15 14.68
C ASP A 201 -27.54 2.47 15.93
N LEU A 202 -27.71 3.69 16.48
CA LEU A 202 -27.01 4.10 17.70
C LEU A 202 -27.51 3.36 18.94
N ALA A 203 -28.83 3.15 19.04
CA ALA A 203 -29.42 2.36 20.13
C ALA A 203 -28.93 0.91 20.11
N GLY A 204 -28.85 0.29 18.92
CA GLY A 204 -28.31 -1.06 18.72
C GLY A 204 -26.83 -1.14 19.09
N ALA A 205 -25.99 -0.23 18.57
CA ALA A 205 -24.57 -0.19 18.88
C ALA A 205 -24.31 -0.02 20.40
N LEU A 206 -25.07 0.85 21.06
CA LEU A 206 -24.94 1.10 22.49
C LEU A 206 -25.46 -0.06 23.34
N LEU A 207 -26.55 -0.73 22.93
CA LEU A 207 -27.06 -1.93 23.59
C LEU A 207 -26.04 -3.08 23.47
N GLN A 208 -25.47 -3.31 22.29
CA GLN A 208 -24.43 -4.31 22.08
C GLN A 208 -23.22 -4.02 22.98
N HIS A 209 -22.74 -2.76 23.02
CA HIS A 209 -21.66 -2.35 23.92
C HIS A 209 -22.00 -2.61 25.39
N ALA A 210 -23.19 -2.23 25.83
CA ALA A 210 -23.62 -2.39 27.22
C ALA A 210 -23.66 -3.87 27.64
N LEU A 211 -24.19 -4.74 26.77
CA LEU A 211 -24.18 -6.19 26.98
C LEU A 211 -22.75 -6.76 27.00
N CYS A 212 -21.93 -6.40 26.01
CA CYS A 212 -20.55 -6.87 25.91
C CYS A 212 -19.67 -6.43 27.09
N SER A 213 -19.92 -5.25 27.68
CA SER A 213 -19.13 -4.67 28.77
C SER A 213 -19.67 -4.98 30.18
N GLY A 214 -20.82 -5.63 30.29
CA GLY A 214 -21.48 -5.96 31.56
C GLY A 214 -22.25 -4.81 32.21
N GLN A 215 -22.59 -3.74 31.48
CA GLN A 215 -23.30 -2.56 31.99
C GLN A 215 -24.83 -2.79 32.02
N ALA A 216 -25.31 -3.63 32.94
CA ALA A 216 -26.73 -3.99 33.04
C ALA A 216 -27.67 -2.79 33.19
N ALA A 217 -27.29 -1.77 33.96
CA ALA A 217 -28.13 -0.58 34.16
C ALA A 217 -28.33 0.22 32.87
N LEU A 218 -27.29 0.35 32.05
CA LEU A 218 -27.37 1.02 30.75
C LEU A 218 -28.21 0.20 29.77
N ALA A 219 -27.99 -1.11 29.70
CA ALA A 219 -28.78 -2.02 28.87
C ALA A 219 -30.27 -1.99 29.27
N GLY A 220 -30.56 -2.05 30.57
CA GLY A 220 -31.92 -1.95 31.09
C GLY A 220 -32.60 -0.62 30.77
N ALA A 221 -31.86 0.50 30.87
CA ALA A 221 -32.40 1.83 30.54
C ALA A 221 -32.74 1.96 29.04
N LEU A 222 -31.88 1.43 28.15
CA LEU A 222 -32.15 1.41 26.70
C LEU A 222 -33.39 0.58 26.37
N LEU A 223 -33.57 -0.56 27.03
CA LEU A 223 -34.71 -1.45 26.85
C LEU A 223 -35.99 -0.99 27.58
N ALA A 224 -35.90 0.04 28.42
CA ALA A 224 -37.04 0.63 29.14
C ALA A 224 -37.66 1.81 28.39
N GLY A 225 -36.91 2.44 27.47
CA GLY A 225 -37.37 3.60 26.69
C GLY A 225 -38.39 3.28 25.59
N ASP A 226 -38.62 2.01 25.29
CA ASP A 226 -39.62 1.55 24.32
C ASP A 226 -40.74 0.81 25.07
N GLU A 227 -42.01 1.21 24.88
CA GLU A 227 -43.17 0.72 25.64
C GLU A 227 -43.57 -0.75 25.36
N GLY A 228 -42.72 -1.55 24.72
CA GLY A 228 -42.97 -2.96 24.39
C GLY A 228 -41.70 -3.80 24.26
N ARG A 229 -41.84 -5.13 24.20
CA ARG A 229 -40.73 -6.04 23.85
C ARG A 229 -40.17 -5.61 22.49
N LEU A 230 -38.84 -5.57 22.36
CA LEU A 230 -38.19 -5.41 21.05
C LEU A 230 -38.78 -6.46 20.10
N ALA A 231 -39.22 -6.03 18.91
CA ALA A 231 -39.73 -6.97 17.93
C ALA A 231 -38.63 -7.99 17.59
N ALA A 232 -39.03 -9.25 17.39
CA ALA A 232 -38.09 -10.31 17.05
C ALA A 232 -37.32 -9.93 15.78
N GLY A 233 -35.98 -9.91 15.86
CA GLY A 233 -35.09 -9.54 14.75
C GLY A 233 -34.64 -8.07 14.73
N THR A 234 -35.18 -7.18 15.59
CA THR A 234 -34.74 -5.77 15.66
C THR A 234 -33.31 -5.62 16.20
N PHE A 235 -32.89 -6.54 17.07
CA PHE A 235 -31.53 -6.57 17.59
C PHE A 235 -31.03 -8.02 17.62
N GLY A 236 -29.99 -8.29 16.84
CA GLY A 236 -29.33 -9.60 16.76
C GLY A 236 -27.82 -9.43 16.89
N PRO A 237 -27.10 -10.50 17.22
CA PRO A 237 -25.66 -10.42 17.35
C PRO A 237 -24.99 -10.07 16.02
N SER A 238 -24.10 -9.09 16.01
CA SER A 238 -23.29 -8.77 14.83
C SER A 238 -22.41 -9.98 14.46
N ALA A 239 -22.14 -10.17 13.16
CA ALA A 239 -21.24 -11.24 12.71
C ALA A 239 -19.85 -11.16 13.36
N ALA A 240 -19.40 -9.93 13.67
CA ALA A 240 -18.12 -9.64 14.33
C ALA A 240 -18.10 -9.97 15.84
N GLY A 241 -19.27 -9.99 16.51
CA GLY A 241 -19.39 -10.18 17.95
C GLY A 241 -18.99 -8.95 18.77
N CYS A 242 -18.59 -9.17 20.03
CA CYS A 242 -18.07 -8.15 20.92
C CYS A 242 -16.67 -7.71 20.46
N LEU A 243 -16.52 -6.41 20.22
CA LEU A 243 -15.23 -5.77 20.00
C LEU A 243 -14.47 -5.63 21.33
N ARG A 244 -13.17 -5.36 21.24
CA ARG A 244 -12.35 -5.10 22.44
C ARG A 244 -12.80 -3.78 23.08
N ILE A 245 -13.36 -3.87 24.27
CA ILE A 245 -13.82 -2.73 25.06
C ILE A 245 -12.82 -2.49 26.19
N GLU A 246 -12.37 -1.24 26.34
CA GLU A 246 -11.51 -0.85 27.46
C GLU A 246 -12.31 -0.86 28.78
N GLY A 247 -11.77 -1.57 29.76
CA GLY A 247 -12.42 -1.75 31.06
C GLY A 247 -13.66 -2.64 30.98
N SER A 248 -14.11 -3.09 32.14
CA SER A 248 -15.36 -3.85 32.24
C SER A 248 -15.97 -3.77 33.61
N VAL A 249 -17.30 -3.87 33.65
CA VAL A 249 -18.04 -3.99 34.91
C VAL A 249 -18.19 -5.46 35.25
N SER A 250 -17.89 -5.85 36.48
CA SER A 250 -18.13 -7.21 36.99
C SER A 250 -19.63 -7.54 36.95
N PRO A 251 -20.10 -8.35 35.99
CA PRO A 251 -21.52 -8.68 35.87
C PRO A 251 -21.97 -9.64 36.98
N ASP A 252 -21.02 -10.40 37.55
CA ASP A 252 -21.15 -11.39 38.62
C ASP A 252 -21.47 -10.77 39.99
N LYS A 253 -21.26 -9.47 40.16
CA LYS A 253 -21.59 -8.73 41.39
C LYS A 253 -23.00 -8.13 41.39
N LEU A 254 -23.73 -8.26 40.29
CA LEU A 254 -25.08 -7.74 40.16
C LEU A 254 -26.13 -8.80 40.54
N PRO A 255 -27.25 -8.40 41.18
CA PRO A 255 -28.34 -9.34 41.46
C PRO A 255 -28.88 -9.98 40.18
N ALA A 256 -29.07 -11.32 40.19
CA ALA A 256 -29.55 -12.11 39.05
C ALA A 256 -30.83 -11.55 38.41
N ARG A 257 -31.73 -10.96 39.23
CA ARG A 257 -32.99 -10.34 38.77
C ARG A 257 -32.78 -9.30 37.66
N HIS A 258 -31.72 -8.50 37.72
CA HIS A 258 -31.52 -7.42 36.75
C HIS A 258 -31.19 -7.97 35.35
N TRP A 259 -30.46 -9.09 35.29
CA TRP A 259 -30.19 -9.76 34.03
C TRP A 259 -31.40 -10.51 33.50
N GLN A 260 -32.21 -11.11 34.37
CA GLN A 260 -33.46 -11.78 33.99
C GLN A 260 -34.47 -10.81 33.37
N ASP A 261 -34.61 -9.60 33.93
CA ASP A 261 -35.47 -8.55 33.35
C ASP A 261 -35.01 -8.14 31.94
N ILE A 262 -33.69 -8.04 31.74
CA ILE A 262 -33.09 -7.76 30.42
C ILE A 262 -33.38 -8.91 29.46
N GLU A 263 -33.15 -10.17 29.85
CA GLU A 263 -33.45 -11.36 29.04
C GLU A 263 -34.93 -11.42 28.64
N GLN A 264 -35.84 -11.05 29.54
CA GLN A 264 -37.28 -11.05 29.27
C GLN A 264 -37.66 -9.99 28.22
N ARG A 265 -37.07 -8.79 28.29
CA ARG A 265 -37.30 -7.71 27.32
C ARG A 265 -36.66 -7.97 25.97
N LEU A 266 -35.47 -8.57 25.99
CA LEU A 266 -34.68 -8.91 24.80
C LEU A 266 -35.20 -10.17 24.09
N GLY A 267 -35.81 -11.10 24.82
CA GLY A 267 -36.33 -12.38 24.30
C GLY A 267 -35.29 -13.48 24.06
N GLN A 268 -34.01 -13.22 24.34
CA GLN A 268 -32.85 -14.09 24.07
C GLN A 268 -31.88 -14.11 25.27
N PRO A 269 -31.12 -15.21 25.47
CA PRO A 269 -30.20 -15.35 26.61
C PRO A 269 -29.04 -14.35 26.55
N VAL A 270 -28.70 -13.67 27.65
CA VAL A 270 -27.63 -12.65 27.65
C VAL A 270 -26.21 -13.20 27.83
N LEU A 271 -26.09 -14.44 28.33
CA LEU A 271 -24.82 -15.09 28.60
C LEU A 271 -23.82 -15.07 27.42
N PRO A 272 -24.23 -15.27 26.15
CA PRO A 272 -23.34 -15.15 24.99
C PRO A 272 -22.55 -13.83 24.92
N TRP A 273 -23.16 -12.67 25.23
CA TRP A 273 -22.44 -11.39 25.21
C TRP A 273 -21.50 -11.24 26.40
N LEU A 274 -21.88 -11.77 27.57
CA LEU A 274 -21.08 -11.67 28.78
C LEU A 274 -19.87 -12.61 28.79
N ALA A 275 -19.85 -13.66 27.97
CA ALA A 275 -18.76 -14.62 27.91
C ALA A 275 -17.38 -13.97 27.67
N ILE A 276 -17.32 -12.88 26.89
CA ILE A 276 -16.07 -12.13 26.63
C ILE A 276 -15.46 -11.53 27.91
N GLN A 277 -16.26 -11.36 28.96
CA GLN A 277 -15.88 -10.77 30.24
C GLN A 277 -15.20 -11.74 31.20
N ALA A 278 -15.08 -13.03 30.84
CA ALA A 278 -14.36 -14.02 31.65
C ALA A 278 -12.84 -13.79 31.57
N THR A 279 -12.35 -12.76 32.26
CA THR A 279 -10.91 -12.45 32.36
C THR A 279 -10.18 -13.31 33.40
N THR A 280 -10.92 -13.90 34.35
CA THR A 280 -10.37 -14.78 35.39
C THR A 280 -11.26 -16.02 35.58
N PRO A 281 -10.70 -17.16 36.07
CA PRO A 281 -11.50 -18.36 36.33
C PRO A 281 -12.67 -18.12 37.32
N GLY A 282 -12.45 -17.30 38.35
CA GLY A 282 -13.51 -16.93 39.30
C GLY A 282 -14.66 -16.16 38.63
N ARG A 283 -14.35 -15.27 37.68
CA ARG A 283 -15.37 -14.52 36.93
C ARG A 283 -16.15 -15.41 35.97
N ALA A 284 -15.47 -16.37 35.33
CA ALA A 284 -16.14 -17.40 34.52
C ALA A 284 -17.13 -18.23 35.37
N ALA A 285 -16.71 -18.70 36.55
CA ALA A 285 -17.57 -19.42 37.46
C ALA A 285 -18.76 -18.58 37.95
N GLY A 286 -18.53 -17.30 38.28
CA GLY A 286 -19.58 -16.36 38.68
C GLY A 286 -20.64 -16.16 37.58
N LEU A 287 -20.22 -16.02 36.32
CA LEU A 287 -21.14 -15.92 35.17
C LEU A 287 -22.02 -17.16 35.01
N LEU A 288 -21.43 -18.36 35.14
CA LEU A 288 -22.17 -19.62 35.04
C LEU A 288 -23.13 -19.83 36.22
N ALA A 289 -22.78 -19.31 37.40
CA ALA A 289 -23.60 -19.37 38.61
C ALA A 289 -24.69 -18.28 38.69
N ALA A 290 -24.70 -17.30 37.77
CA ALA A 290 -25.59 -16.14 37.82
C ALA A 290 -27.07 -16.45 37.51
N GLY A 291 -27.43 -17.70 37.20
CA GLY A 291 -28.81 -18.12 36.94
C GLY A 291 -29.40 -17.56 35.64
N LEU A 292 -28.54 -17.26 34.65
CA LEU A 292 -28.90 -16.75 33.32
C LEU A 292 -29.48 -17.85 32.43
N ARG A 293 -30.31 -17.48 31.46
CA ARG A 293 -30.86 -18.43 30.49
C ARG A 293 -29.74 -19.08 29.67
N SER A 294 -29.81 -20.40 29.54
CA SER A 294 -28.85 -21.17 28.76
C SER A 294 -29.01 -20.90 27.25
N PRO A 295 -27.90 -20.68 26.50
CA PRO A 295 -27.94 -20.51 25.05
C PRO A 295 -27.81 -21.83 24.26
N TRP A 296 -27.72 -22.99 24.91
CA TRP A 296 -27.34 -24.25 24.24
C TRP A 296 -28.38 -24.75 23.23
N GLY A 297 -29.66 -24.42 23.44
CA GLY A 297 -30.76 -24.80 22.54
C GLY A 297 -30.92 -23.88 21.32
N GLU A 298 -30.15 -22.80 21.23
CA GLU A 298 -30.27 -21.78 20.19
C GLU A 298 -28.96 -21.68 19.38
N PRO A 299 -28.91 -22.18 18.13
CA PRO A 299 -27.67 -22.25 17.36
C PRO A 299 -26.93 -20.91 17.24
N ALA A 300 -27.65 -19.80 17.00
CA ALA A 300 -27.02 -18.48 16.88
C ALA A 300 -26.40 -18.00 18.20
N ALA A 301 -27.09 -18.21 19.33
CA ALA A 301 -26.62 -17.84 20.66
C ALA A 301 -25.42 -18.69 21.09
N LEU A 302 -25.45 -20.01 20.82
CA LEU A 302 -24.35 -20.92 21.07
C LEU A 302 -23.09 -20.52 20.27
N ARG A 303 -23.23 -20.23 18.98
CA ARG A 303 -22.10 -19.81 18.13
C ARG A 303 -21.46 -18.52 18.65
N LEU A 304 -22.26 -17.53 19.06
CA LEU A 304 -21.75 -16.29 19.64
C LEU A 304 -21.03 -16.55 20.97
N TYR A 305 -21.62 -17.35 21.85
CA TYR A 305 -21.02 -17.73 23.12
C TYR A 305 -19.64 -18.37 22.92
N LEU A 306 -19.51 -19.31 21.97
CA LEU A 306 -18.24 -19.98 21.68
C LEU A 306 -17.18 -18.98 21.18
N ARG A 307 -17.52 -18.11 20.22
CA ARG A 307 -16.57 -17.09 19.73
C ARG A 307 -16.09 -16.17 20.84
N HIS A 308 -16.98 -15.70 21.71
CA HIS A 308 -16.61 -14.83 22.82
C HIS A 308 -15.81 -15.55 23.89
N ALA A 309 -16.17 -16.79 24.22
CA ALA A 309 -15.39 -17.61 25.14
C ALA A 309 -13.99 -17.90 24.58
N LEU A 310 -13.84 -18.20 23.29
CA LEU A 310 -12.52 -18.39 22.64
C LEU A 310 -11.62 -17.16 22.71
N ARG A 311 -12.20 -15.96 22.76
CA ARG A 311 -11.47 -14.68 22.87
C ARG A 311 -11.26 -14.22 24.31
N ALA A 312 -11.90 -14.86 25.29
CA ALA A 312 -11.80 -14.50 26.69
C ALA A 312 -10.56 -15.15 27.35
N PRO A 313 -9.77 -14.43 28.16
CA PRO A 313 -8.57 -14.99 28.81
C PRO A 313 -8.82 -16.23 29.67
N ALA A 314 -9.96 -16.30 30.38
CA ALA A 314 -10.38 -17.48 31.15
C ALA A 314 -11.51 -18.26 30.46
N GLY A 315 -11.55 -18.20 29.13
CA GLY A 315 -12.58 -18.79 28.29
C GLY A 315 -12.72 -20.30 28.38
N VAL A 316 -11.64 -21.04 28.67
CA VAL A 316 -11.66 -22.51 28.73
C VAL A 316 -12.70 -23.02 29.75
N ALA A 317 -12.84 -22.35 30.91
CA ALA A 317 -13.85 -22.70 31.90
C ALA A 317 -15.28 -22.54 31.36
N LEU A 318 -15.52 -21.49 30.57
CA LEU A 318 -16.80 -21.25 29.90
C LEU A 318 -17.08 -22.31 28.82
N LEU A 319 -16.06 -22.70 28.06
CA LEU A 319 -16.19 -23.71 27.01
C LEU A 319 -16.49 -25.10 27.59
N ARG A 320 -15.90 -25.46 28.74
CA ARG A 320 -16.16 -26.72 29.46
C ARG A 320 -17.58 -26.82 30.04
N ALA A 321 -18.25 -25.69 30.25
CA ALA A 321 -19.64 -25.66 30.71
C ALA A 321 -20.65 -25.99 29.59
N VAL A 322 -20.23 -25.94 28.32
CA VAL A 322 -21.09 -26.28 27.18
C VAL A 322 -21.29 -27.81 27.16
N PRO A 323 -22.54 -28.31 27.06
CA PRO A 323 -22.79 -29.74 26.93
C PRO A 323 -22.00 -30.33 25.73
N PRO A 324 -21.32 -31.49 25.88
CA PRO A 324 -20.45 -32.04 24.84
C PRO A 324 -21.14 -32.23 23.47
N GLY A 325 -22.42 -32.60 23.46
CA GLY A 325 -23.19 -32.74 22.21
C GLY A 325 -23.39 -31.39 21.49
N ALA A 326 -23.71 -30.33 22.24
CA ALA A 326 -23.88 -28.98 21.69
C ALA A 326 -22.53 -28.41 21.20
N LEU A 327 -21.46 -28.60 21.98
CA LEU A 327 -20.12 -28.17 21.59
C LEU A 327 -19.67 -28.87 20.30
N ARG A 328 -19.80 -30.19 20.22
CA ARG A 328 -19.46 -30.95 19.01
C ARG A 328 -20.30 -30.53 17.81
N SER A 329 -21.60 -30.32 18.00
CA SER A 329 -22.48 -29.84 16.93
C SER A 329 -22.02 -28.48 16.41
N ALA A 330 -21.71 -27.53 17.29
CA ALA A 330 -21.23 -26.21 16.90
C ALA A 330 -19.86 -26.24 16.21
N LEU A 331 -18.97 -27.16 16.60
CA LEU A 331 -17.67 -27.33 15.95
C LEU A 331 -17.79 -27.82 14.50
N HIS A 332 -18.94 -28.31 14.02
CA HIS A 332 -19.14 -28.61 12.60
C HIS A 332 -19.18 -27.34 11.72
N ASP A 333 -19.34 -26.16 12.31
CA ASP A 333 -19.17 -24.88 11.64
C ASP A 333 -17.69 -24.59 11.42
N ASP A 334 -17.28 -24.49 10.15
CA ASP A 334 -15.89 -24.31 9.76
C ASP A 334 -15.25 -23.04 10.33
N ALA A 335 -15.99 -21.94 10.45
CA ALA A 335 -15.45 -20.70 10.98
C ALA A 335 -15.13 -20.83 12.48
N ILE A 336 -16.03 -21.46 13.24
CA ILE A 336 -15.81 -21.72 14.67
C ILE A 336 -14.68 -22.71 14.87
N LEU A 337 -14.61 -23.75 14.03
CA LEU A 337 -13.55 -24.73 14.11
C LEU A 337 -12.16 -24.11 13.90
N VAL A 338 -12.02 -23.21 12.93
CA VAL A 338 -10.76 -22.51 12.71
C VAL A 338 -10.40 -21.59 13.89
N GLU A 339 -11.37 -20.84 14.44
CA GLU A 339 -11.15 -20.03 15.65
C GLU A 339 -10.75 -20.93 16.85
N TRP A 340 -11.38 -22.10 17.01
CA TRP A 340 -11.08 -23.08 18.06
C TRP A 340 -9.66 -23.63 17.98
N LEU A 341 -9.24 -24.07 16.79
CA LEU A 341 -7.89 -24.58 16.55
C LEU A 341 -6.83 -23.48 16.72
N THR A 342 -7.15 -22.25 16.33
CA THR A 342 -6.24 -21.11 16.48
C THR A 342 -6.03 -20.76 17.96
N ALA A 343 -7.11 -20.65 18.73
CA ALA A 343 -7.03 -20.29 20.14
C ALA A 343 -6.38 -21.39 21.00
N SER A 344 -6.71 -22.66 20.72
CA SER A 344 -6.20 -23.81 21.50
C SER A 344 -4.70 -24.05 21.32
N ALA A 345 -4.08 -23.53 20.25
CA ALA A 345 -2.63 -23.62 20.01
C ALA A 345 -1.79 -23.15 21.20
N ASP A 346 -2.28 -22.12 21.90
CA ASP A 346 -1.56 -21.44 22.98
C ASP A 346 -2.02 -21.89 24.39
N TRP A 347 -2.99 -22.81 24.51
CA TRP A 347 -3.53 -23.25 25.81
C TRP A 347 -2.57 -24.15 26.60
N PRO A 348 -2.70 -24.28 27.94
CA PRO A 348 -1.96 -25.30 28.69
C PRO A 348 -2.19 -26.71 28.11
N GLN A 349 -1.20 -27.61 28.25
CA GLN A 349 -1.24 -28.94 27.61
C GLN A 349 -2.53 -29.73 27.91
N ALA A 350 -2.96 -29.77 29.18
CA ALA A 350 -4.18 -30.49 29.58
C ALA A 350 -5.46 -29.92 28.94
N ASP A 351 -5.50 -28.61 28.68
CA ASP A 351 -6.62 -27.95 28.01
C ASP A 351 -6.59 -28.18 26.50
N LEU A 352 -5.40 -28.20 25.90
CA LEU A 352 -5.21 -28.60 24.50
C LEU A 352 -5.67 -30.05 24.27
N ASP A 353 -5.26 -30.99 25.12
CA ASP A 353 -5.64 -32.40 25.01
C ASP A 353 -7.16 -32.56 25.08
N TRP A 354 -7.81 -31.87 26.02
CA TRP A 354 -9.26 -31.81 26.12
C TRP A 354 -9.91 -31.21 24.86
N ALA A 355 -9.33 -30.13 24.32
CA ALA A 355 -9.87 -29.44 23.17
C ALA A 355 -9.86 -30.31 21.91
N LEU A 356 -8.74 -31.00 21.66
CA LEU A 356 -8.59 -31.93 20.55
C LEU A 356 -9.46 -33.20 20.72
N ALA A 357 -9.79 -33.58 21.95
CA ALA A 357 -10.71 -34.69 22.23
C ALA A 357 -12.17 -34.38 21.83
N GLN A 358 -12.54 -33.10 21.71
CA GLN A 358 -13.89 -32.72 21.28
C GLN A 358 -14.11 -32.91 19.77
N MET A 359 -13.05 -33.07 18.98
CA MET A 359 -13.13 -33.15 17.54
C MET A 359 -13.07 -34.59 17.02
N ALA A 360 -13.79 -34.86 15.94
CA ALA A 360 -13.61 -36.11 15.21
C ALA A 360 -12.26 -36.09 14.45
N PRO A 361 -11.50 -37.21 14.42
CA PRO A 361 -10.22 -37.27 13.69
C PRO A 361 -10.32 -36.85 12.21
N ALA A 362 -11.40 -37.24 11.53
CA ALA A 362 -11.63 -36.88 10.13
C ALA A 362 -11.83 -35.36 9.93
N GLN A 363 -12.53 -34.72 10.86
CA GLN A 363 -12.75 -33.28 10.86
C GLN A 363 -11.44 -32.52 11.09
N LEU A 364 -10.60 -33.00 12.03
CA LEU A 364 -9.28 -32.45 12.28
C LEU A 364 -8.37 -32.57 11.05
N ALA A 365 -8.36 -33.76 10.42
CA ALA A 365 -7.59 -34.01 9.20
C ALA A 365 -8.01 -33.08 8.06
N GLY A 366 -9.31 -32.80 7.91
CA GLY A 366 -9.83 -31.87 6.91
C GLY A 366 -9.44 -30.39 7.13
N LYS A 367 -8.85 -30.02 8.28
CA LYS A 367 -8.44 -28.64 8.60
C LYS A 367 -6.93 -28.47 8.81
N LEU A 368 -6.12 -29.45 8.40
CA LEU A 368 -4.68 -29.41 8.57
C LEU A 368 -4.02 -28.16 7.97
N GLU A 369 -4.52 -27.69 6.83
CA GLU A 369 -4.01 -26.47 6.20
C GLU A 369 -4.14 -25.24 7.10
N SER A 370 -5.34 -25.02 7.66
CA SER A 370 -5.56 -23.93 8.63
C SER A 370 -4.73 -24.10 9.90
N VAL A 371 -4.48 -25.34 10.34
CA VAL A 371 -3.59 -25.61 11.48
C VAL A 371 -2.16 -25.18 11.15
N PHE A 372 -1.62 -25.56 10.00
CA PHE A 372 -0.26 -25.20 9.61
C PHE A 372 -0.06 -23.68 9.53
N GLU A 373 -1.02 -22.97 8.94
CA GLU A 373 -0.98 -21.51 8.84
C GLU A 373 -1.01 -20.85 10.24
N ARG A 374 -1.98 -21.24 11.08
CA ARG A 374 -2.26 -20.54 12.35
C ARG A 374 -1.28 -20.91 13.46
N TRP A 375 -0.94 -22.19 13.60
CA TRP A 375 0.06 -22.64 14.56
C TRP A 375 1.47 -22.21 14.11
N GLY A 376 1.72 -22.17 12.80
CA GLY A 376 2.94 -21.59 12.21
C GLY A 376 3.06 -20.08 12.49
N TYR A 377 1.98 -19.31 12.36
CA TYR A 377 1.97 -17.89 12.69
C TYR A 377 2.14 -17.61 14.19
N SER A 378 1.60 -18.45 15.07
CA SER A 378 1.86 -18.34 16.52
C SER A 378 3.37 -18.39 16.81
N ARG A 379 4.11 -19.24 16.10
CA ARG A 379 5.59 -19.27 16.17
C ARG A 379 6.22 -17.97 15.64
N LEU A 380 5.80 -17.45 14.49
CA LEU A 380 6.34 -16.20 13.93
C LEU A 380 6.09 -15.00 14.84
N ALA A 381 4.94 -14.97 15.51
CA ALA A 381 4.58 -13.93 16.46
C ALA A 381 5.16 -14.14 17.88
N GLY A 382 6.00 -15.17 18.08
CA GLY A 382 6.59 -15.48 19.39
C GLY A 382 5.57 -15.89 20.46
N ARG A 383 4.37 -16.33 20.06
CA ARG A 383 3.26 -16.74 20.93
C ARG A 383 3.25 -18.24 21.25
N ASP A 384 3.88 -19.06 20.42
CA ASP A 384 4.11 -20.48 20.70
C ASP A 384 4.98 -20.66 21.96
N ALA A 385 5.00 -21.87 22.52
CA ALA A 385 5.86 -22.22 23.64
C ALA A 385 7.31 -21.73 23.39
N ARG A 386 7.81 -20.93 24.34
CA ARG A 386 9.16 -20.32 24.26
C ARG A 386 10.26 -21.38 24.20
N ASP A 387 10.00 -22.60 24.70
CA ASP A 387 10.92 -23.73 24.65
C ASP A 387 10.51 -24.80 23.63
N ARG A 388 11.51 -25.54 23.13
CA ARG A 388 11.36 -26.60 22.12
C ARG A 388 10.53 -27.80 22.63
N ALA A 389 10.59 -28.12 23.91
CA ALA A 389 9.93 -29.29 24.47
C ALA A 389 8.41 -29.11 24.52
N GLY A 390 7.94 -27.94 24.94
CA GLY A 390 6.53 -27.55 24.92
C GLY A 390 5.96 -27.55 23.50
N ARG A 391 6.72 -27.04 22.51
CA ARG A 391 6.31 -27.12 21.10
C ARG A 391 6.15 -28.57 20.65
N LEU A 392 7.12 -29.43 20.94
CA LEU A 392 7.06 -30.84 20.56
C LEU A 392 5.86 -31.54 21.21
N ALA A 393 5.58 -31.30 22.49
CA ALA A 393 4.43 -31.89 23.20
C ALA A 393 3.09 -31.51 22.56
N ARG A 394 2.90 -30.25 22.19
CA ARG A 394 1.68 -29.76 21.52
C ARG A 394 1.45 -30.43 20.17
N TRP A 395 2.49 -30.46 19.34
CA TRP A 395 2.41 -31.15 18.05
C TRP A 395 2.24 -32.66 18.20
N THR A 396 2.77 -33.26 19.26
CA THR A 396 2.55 -34.69 19.57
C THR A 396 1.07 -34.94 19.86
N ALA A 397 0.45 -34.14 20.74
CA ALA A 397 -0.97 -34.25 21.06
C ALA A 397 -1.87 -34.11 19.82
N LEU A 398 -1.55 -33.17 18.94
CA LEU A 398 -2.24 -33.05 17.64
C LEU A 398 -2.06 -34.32 16.80
N THR A 399 -0.82 -34.79 16.67
CA THR A 399 -0.45 -35.94 15.83
C THR A 399 -1.13 -37.24 16.31
N ASP A 400 -1.26 -37.44 17.61
CA ASP A 400 -1.88 -38.63 18.20
C ASP A 400 -3.39 -38.72 17.94
N ARG A 401 -4.02 -37.59 17.58
CA ARG A 401 -5.45 -37.52 17.24
C ARG A 401 -5.72 -37.74 15.76
N LEU A 402 -4.69 -37.72 14.92
CA LEU A 402 -4.79 -37.94 13.48
C LEU A 402 -4.92 -39.42 13.16
N VAL A 403 -5.72 -39.72 12.14
CA VAL A 403 -5.97 -41.08 11.65
C VAL A 403 -5.69 -41.13 10.15
N ALA A 404 -5.10 -42.24 9.70
CA ALA A 404 -4.79 -42.47 8.29
C ALA A 404 -6.05 -42.84 7.47
N PRO A 405 -6.08 -42.52 6.16
CA PRO A 405 -5.10 -41.71 5.44
C PRO A 405 -5.34 -40.21 5.67
N LEU A 406 -4.26 -39.45 5.84
CA LEU A 406 -4.32 -37.99 5.83
C LEU A 406 -4.64 -37.46 4.42
N PRO A 407 -5.30 -36.29 4.30
CA PRO A 407 -5.56 -35.68 3.00
C PRO A 407 -4.24 -35.37 2.27
N PRO A 408 -4.28 -35.27 0.93
CA PRO A 408 -3.12 -34.87 0.14
C PRO A 408 -2.58 -33.52 0.65
N ALA A 409 -1.26 -33.35 0.63
CA ALA A 409 -0.68 -32.07 1.01
C ALA A 409 -1.09 -31.00 -0.02
N GLY A 410 -1.72 -29.92 0.47
CA GLY A 410 -1.88 -28.68 -0.29
C GLY A 410 -0.59 -27.85 -0.30
N ASP A 411 -0.70 -26.58 -0.68
CA ASP A 411 0.41 -25.64 -0.84
C ASP A 411 0.99 -25.10 0.50
N VAL A 412 1.08 -25.96 1.53
CA VAL A 412 1.31 -25.56 2.93
C VAL A 412 2.73 -25.82 3.46
N ALA A 413 3.14 -24.98 4.42
CA ALA A 413 4.49 -24.91 4.99
C ALA A 413 4.85 -26.04 6.00
N PHE A 414 4.39 -27.28 5.79
CA PHE A 414 4.64 -28.43 6.70
C PHE A 414 6.11 -28.53 7.18
N LEU A 415 7.05 -28.45 6.24
CA LEU A 415 8.50 -28.59 6.48
C LEU A 415 9.08 -27.47 7.37
N TYR A 416 8.37 -26.35 7.50
CA TYR A 416 8.79 -25.21 8.33
C TYR A 416 8.15 -25.23 9.71
N VAL A 417 6.92 -25.77 9.84
CA VAL A 417 6.10 -25.63 11.05
C VAL A 417 6.09 -26.88 11.92
N VAL A 418 6.05 -28.08 11.33
CA VAL A 418 5.95 -29.34 12.09
C VAL A 418 7.34 -29.77 12.58
N PRO A 419 7.53 -30.04 13.87
CA PRO A 419 8.79 -30.57 14.40
C PRO A 419 9.25 -31.84 13.67
N SER A 420 10.53 -31.86 13.28
CA SER A 420 11.15 -32.96 12.52
C SER A 420 11.01 -34.32 13.20
N GLU A 421 10.97 -34.34 14.54
CA GLU A 421 10.82 -35.50 15.40
C GLU A 421 9.51 -36.27 15.12
N LEU A 422 8.49 -35.58 14.61
CA LEU A 422 7.17 -36.16 14.32
C LEU A 422 7.01 -36.56 12.86
N TRP A 423 7.89 -36.14 11.96
CA TRP A 423 7.78 -36.45 10.53
C TRP A 423 7.60 -37.95 10.23
N PRO A 424 8.33 -38.90 10.87
CA PRO A 424 8.12 -40.33 10.62
C PRO A 424 6.68 -40.78 10.87
N ARG A 425 6.03 -40.25 11.92
CA ARG A 425 4.65 -40.56 12.26
C ARG A 425 3.68 -39.99 11.23
N TRP A 426 3.88 -38.75 10.80
CA TRP A 426 3.08 -38.11 9.74
C TRP A 426 3.19 -38.85 8.41
N PHE A 427 4.40 -39.30 8.05
CA PHE A 427 4.61 -40.12 6.86
C PHE A 427 3.92 -41.49 6.98
N ALA A 428 3.93 -42.11 8.16
CA ALA A 428 3.19 -43.35 8.41
C ALA A 428 1.65 -43.15 8.32
N LEU A 429 1.15 -41.95 8.64
CA LEU A 429 -0.25 -41.57 8.48
C LEU A 429 -0.65 -41.25 7.02
N GLY A 430 0.31 -41.32 6.09
CA GLY A 430 0.09 -41.10 4.65
C GLY A 430 0.32 -39.66 4.19
N TYR A 431 0.71 -38.73 5.07
CA TYR A 431 1.00 -37.35 4.65
C TYR A 431 2.24 -37.31 3.75
N ARG A 432 2.15 -36.63 2.61
CA ARG A 432 3.23 -36.49 1.64
C ARG A 432 3.29 -35.03 1.17
N PRO A 433 4.25 -34.23 1.68
CA PRO A 433 4.46 -32.88 1.17
C PRO A 433 4.76 -32.92 -0.33
N ALA A 434 4.21 -31.99 -1.10
CA ALA A 434 4.47 -31.92 -2.54
C ALA A 434 5.96 -31.64 -2.81
N ASP A 435 6.47 -32.17 -3.93
CA ASP A 435 7.87 -32.03 -4.34
C ASP A 435 8.35 -30.58 -4.37
N ARG A 436 7.48 -29.67 -4.81
CA ARG A 436 7.74 -28.22 -4.84
C ARG A 436 8.17 -27.69 -3.48
N HIS A 437 7.49 -28.10 -2.41
CA HIS A 437 7.84 -27.65 -1.05
C HIS A 437 9.20 -28.18 -0.61
N TRP A 438 9.53 -29.42 -0.93
CA TRP A 438 10.86 -29.96 -0.64
C TRP A 438 11.96 -29.23 -1.40
N ALA A 439 11.72 -28.95 -2.68
CA ALA A 439 12.67 -28.26 -3.55
C ALA A 439 12.92 -26.82 -3.09
N ASP A 440 11.85 -26.06 -2.78
CA ASP A 440 11.94 -24.69 -2.26
C ASP A 440 12.57 -24.66 -0.85
N TRP A 441 12.16 -25.57 0.03
CA TRP A 441 12.71 -25.70 1.38
C TRP A 441 14.21 -26.03 1.36
N LEU A 442 14.67 -26.97 0.53
CA LEU A 442 16.08 -27.32 0.42
C LEU A 442 16.94 -26.11 0.01
N ASN A 443 16.45 -25.30 -0.93
CA ASN A 443 17.15 -24.11 -1.39
C ASN A 443 17.23 -23.02 -0.31
N GLY A 444 16.15 -22.78 0.44
CA GLY A 444 16.09 -21.74 1.47
C GLY A 444 16.59 -22.14 2.87
N LEU A 445 16.77 -23.43 3.16
CA LEU A 445 17.10 -23.90 4.52
C LEU A 445 18.54 -23.62 4.94
N GLU A 446 18.79 -23.30 6.20
CA GLU A 446 20.14 -23.25 6.78
C GLU A 446 20.86 -24.62 6.76
N PRO A 447 22.16 -24.70 6.42
CA PRO A 447 22.90 -25.97 6.35
C PRO A 447 22.83 -26.82 7.63
N ALA A 448 22.92 -26.19 8.81
CA ALA A 448 22.87 -26.90 10.10
C ALA A 448 21.51 -27.59 10.36
N ASN A 449 20.43 -27.06 9.78
CA ASN A 449 19.12 -27.69 9.89
C ASN A 449 19.00 -28.88 8.93
N LEU A 450 19.58 -28.79 7.72
CA LEU A 450 19.62 -29.92 6.78
C LEU A 450 20.32 -31.13 7.39
N GLU A 451 21.48 -30.92 8.02
CA GLU A 451 22.26 -31.99 8.66
C GLU A 451 21.47 -32.76 9.70
N ARG A 452 20.72 -32.03 10.54
CA ARG A 452 19.90 -32.62 11.60
C ARG A 452 18.81 -33.55 11.07
N VAL A 453 18.17 -33.17 9.96
CA VAL A 453 16.96 -33.84 9.46
C VAL A 453 17.22 -34.80 8.30
N TRP A 454 18.40 -34.74 7.68
CA TRP A 454 18.76 -35.58 6.54
C TRP A 454 18.55 -37.09 6.77
N PRO A 455 18.92 -37.69 7.92
CA PRO A 455 18.67 -39.11 8.18
C PRO A 455 17.19 -39.50 8.12
N LEU A 456 16.29 -38.59 8.51
CA LEU A 456 14.85 -38.80 8.46
C LEU A 456 14.35 -38.80 7.01
N ILE A 457 14.83 -37.85 6.20
CA ILE A 457 14.49 -37.74 4.78
C ILE A 457 14.97 -39.01 4.05
N ALA A 458 16.24 -39.38 4.21
CA ALA A 458 16.82 -40.55 3.55
C ALA A 458 16.08 -41.85 3.88
N ARG A 459 15.64 -42.01 5.13
CA ARG A 459 14.94 -43.23 5.58
C ARG A 459 13.48 -43.28 5.15
N HIS A 460 12.75 -42.17 5.26
CA HIS A 460 11.29 -42.17 5.10
C HIS A 460 10.80 -41.59 3.78
N GLN A 461 11.65 -40.84 3.07
CA GLN A 461 11.35 -40.23 1.77
C GLN A 461 12.53 -40.48 0.79
N PRO A 462 12.82 -41.74 0.44
CA PRO A 462 14.00 -42.09 -0.35
C PRO A 462 14.00 -41.44 -1.74
N GLU A 463 12.83 -41.25 -2.37
CA GLU A 463 12.73 -40.55 -3.66
C GLU A 463 13.09 -39.06 -3.56
N ILE A 464 12.71 -38.40 -2.46
CA ILE A 464 13.10 -37.01 -2.19
C ILE A 464 14.62 -36.93 -1.96
N ALA A 465 15.17 -37.84 -1.16
CA ALA A 465 16.61 -37.90 -0.90
C ALA A 465 17.41 -38.13 -2.20
N ARG A 466 16.91 -38.96 -3.11
CA ARG A 466 17.51 -39.24 -4.43
C ARG A 466 17.50 -38.00 -5.34
N ARG A 467 16.46 -37.16 -5.26
CA ARG A 467 16.29 -35.98 -6.13
C ARG A 467 16.89 -34.70 -5.55
N ALA A 468 17.14 -34.64 -4.25
CA ALA A 468 17.67 -33.46 -3.57
C ALA A 468 18.97 -32.91 -4.18
N PRO A 469 19.98 -33.72 -4.57
CA PRO A 469 21.16 -33.20 -5.27
C PRO A 469 20.81 -32.48 -6.57
N THR A 470 19.86 -33.04 -7.34
CA THR A 470 19.38 -32.46 -8.60
C THR A 470 18.71 -31.10 -8.38
N TRP A 471 17.90 -30.96 -7.33
CA TRP A 471 17.26 -29.68 -6.98
C TRP A 471 18.25 -28.65 -6.46
N LEU A 472 19.22 -29.07 -5.65
CA LEU A 472 20.24 -28.18 -5.10
C LEU A 472 21.07 -27.54 -6.21
N VAL A 473 21.48 -28.30 -7.24
CA VAL A 473 22.29 -27.78 -8.35
C VAL A 473 21.48 -27.23 -9.53
N ALA A 474 20.15 -27.33 -9.47
CA ALA A 474 19.28 -26.81 -10.53
C ALA A 474 19.54 -25.31 -10.78
N PRO A 475 19.63 -24.42 -9.77
CA PRO A 475 19.93 -23.01 -9.98
C PRO A 475 21.24 -22.74 -10.73
N LEU A 476 22.23 -23.63 -10.65
CA LEU A 476 23.52 -23.49 -11.35
C LEU A 476 23.48 -23.97 -12.80
N SER A 477 22.43 -24.68 -13.21
CA SER A 477 22.44 -25.47 -14.44
C SER A 477 21.21 -25.28 -15.32
N VAL A 478 21.39 -25.51 -16.61
CA VAL A 478 20.36 -25.42 -17.65
C VAL A 478 20.40 -26.61 -18.60
N GLY A 479 19.36 -26.76 -19.40
CA GLY A 479 19.19 -27.85 -20.34
C GLY A 479 18.08 -28.82 -19.95
N PRO A 480 17.80 -29.80 -20.85
CA PRO A 480 16.66 -30.70 -20.73
C PRO A 480 16.74 -31.53 -19.44
N ILE A 481 15.60 -31.63 -18.76
CA ILE A 481 15.41 -32.42 -17.56
C ILE A 481 13.95 -32.86 -17.43
N GLU A 482 13.73 -34.10 -17.01
CA GLU A 482 12.38 -34.63 -16.80
C GLU A 482 11.76 -34.16 -15.49
N ASP A 483 12.58 -33.92 -14.47
CA ASP A 483 12.14 -33.46 -13.15
C ASP A 483 11.55 -32.04 -13.23
N PRO A 484 10.24 -31.86 -12.94
CA PRO A 484 9.56 -30.58 -13.12
C PRO A 484 10.05 -29.51 -12.13
N GLU A 485 10.42 -29.89 -10.91
CA GLU A 485 10.92 -28.96 -9.90
C GLU A 485 12.36 -28.54 -10.20
N ALA A 486 13.21 -29.49 -10.63
CA ALA A 486 14.53 -29.13 -11.11
C ALA A 486 14.44 -28.20 -12.33
N ARG A 487 13.52 -28.45 -13.27
CA ARG A 487 13.25 -27.55 -14.41
C ARG A 487 12.85 -26.17 -13.91
N ARG A 488 11.86 -26.07 -13.01
CA ARG A 488 11.39 -24.79 -12.46
C ARG A 488 12.50 -24.00 -11.76
N LEU A 489 13.37 -24.68 -11.01
CA LEU A 489 14.48 -24.08 -10.27
C LEU A 489 15.69 -23.74 -11.15
N SER A 490 15.73 -24.25 -12.37
CA SER A 490 16.89 -24.11 -13.25
C SER A 490 17.18 -22.65 -13.55
N TYR A 491 18.38 -22.18 -13.24
CA TYR A 491 18.80 -20.81 -13.55
C TYR A 491 17.85 -19.70 -13.05
N ARG A 492 17.00 -20.01 -12.05
CA ARG A 492 16.15 -19.07 -11.34
C ARG A 492 16.72 -18.85 -9.94
N GLY A 493 17.29 -17.67 -9.68
CA GLY A 493 17.48 -17.20 -8.32
C GLY A 493 18.77 -16.42 -8.08
N LEU A 494 18.58 -15.22 -7.54
CA LEU A 494 19.57 -14.35 -6.89
C LEU A 494 20.27 -14.97 -5.67
N TYR A 495 20.09 -16.26 -5.41
CA TYR A 495 20.55 -16.95 -4.20
C TYR A 495 21.75 -17.84 -4.50
N HIS A 496 22.86 -17.24 -4.92
CA HIS A 496 24.14 -17.88 -4.67
C HIS A 496 24.77 -17.26 -3.41
N HIS A 497 24.19 -17.59 -2.24
CA HIS A 497 24.93 -17.50 -0.99
C HIS A 497 25.93 -18.68 -0.98
N ASP A 498 27.09 -18.49 -1.64
CA ASP A 498 28.10 -19.55 -1.83
C ASP A 498 28.48 -20.31 -0.55
N PRO A 499 28.63 -19.67 0.63
CA PRO A 499 28.90 -20.40 1.87
C PRO A 499 27.84 -21.46 2.21
N ASP A 500 26.56 -21.11 2.09
CA ASP A 500 25.44 -22.00 2.44
C ASP A 500 25.28 -23.11 1.40
N PHE A 501 25.38 -22.75 0.12
CA PHE A 501 25.35 -23.71 -0.96
C PHE A 501 26.46 -24.75 -0.80
N LEU A 502 27.70 -24.31 -0.56
CA LEU A 502 28.85 -25.20 -0.38
C LEU A 502 28.65 -26.15 0.80
N ALA A 503 28.14 -25.66 1.93
CA ALA A 503 27.88 -26.49 3.11
C ALA A 503 26.84 -27.58 2.81
N LYS A 504 25.72 -27.23 2.17
CA LYS A 504 24.70 -28.20 1.74
C LYS A 504 25.26 -29.21 0.74
N ALA A 505 26.03 -28.73 -0.25
CA ALA A 505 26.62 -29.57 -1.27
C ALA A 505 27.60 -30.59 -0.68
N ARG A 506 28.46 -30.19 0.27
CA ARG A 506 29.35 -31.12 1.00
C ARG A 506 28.56 -32.19 1.74
N LEU A 507 27.48 -31.79 2.42
CA LEU A 507 26.63 -32.72 3.15
C LEU A 507 25.97 -33.75 2.23
N LEU A 508 25.37 -33.29 1.13
CA LEU A 508 24.73 -34.18 0.16
C LEU A 508 25.76 -35.04 -0.59
N ALA A 509 26.96 -34.55 -0.85
CA ALA A 509 28.04 -35.33 -1.46
C ALA A 509 28.45 -36.52 -0.58
N ALA A 510 28.47 -36.32 0.75
CA ALA A 510 28.77 -37.39 1.70
C ALA A 510 27.67 -38.47 1.80
N HIS A 511 26.40 -38.14 1.49
CA HIS A 511 25.26 -39.03 1.80
C HIS A 511 24.41 -39.48 0.60
N ALA A 512 24.25 -38.65 -0.43
CA ALA A 512 23.37 -38.86 -1.58
C ALA A 512 24.13 -39.05 -2.90
N GLY A 513 25.38 -38.57 -2.95
CA GLY A 513 26.46 -38.93 -3.88
C GLY A 513 26.28 -38.77 -5.39
N ARG A 514 25.07 -38.67 -5.96
CA ARG A 514 24.90 -38.67 -7.43
C ARG A 514 23.71 -37.84 -7.90
N VAL A 515 23.96 -37.01 -8.91
CA VAL A 515 22.91 -36.44 -9.77
C VAL A 515 22.73 -37.39 -10.96
N GLY A 516 21.51 -37.88 -11.18
CA GLY A 516 21.23 -38.89 -12.21
C GLY A 516 21.49 -38.40 -13.63
N GLN A 517 21.27 -37.12 -13.89
CA GLN A 517 21.50 -36.49 -15.20
C GLN A 517 22.25 -35.17 -15.02
N PRO A 518 23.59 -35.17 -15.03
CA PRO A 518 24.39 -33.96 -14.95
C PRO A 518 24.08 -33.02 -16.11
N ARG A 519 23.80 -31.75 -15.78
CA ARG A 519 23.42 -30.72 -16.75
C ARG A 519 24.52 -29.70 -16.96
N TRP A 520 24.35 -28.89 -17.98
CA TRP A 520 25.33 -27.87 -18.35
C TRP A 520 25.34 -26.75 -17.32
N LEU A 521 26.53 -26.38 -16.85
CA LEU A 521 26.73 -25.19 -16.02
C LEU A 521 26.38 -23.94 -16.83
N ALA A 522 25.52 -23.08 -16.27
CA ALA A 522 25.12 -21.83 -16.93
C ALA A 522 26.30 -20.84 -17.04
N ALA A 523 26.24 -19.94 -18.02
CA ALA A 523 27.34 -19.01 -18.33
C ALA A 523 27.73 -18.13 -17.15
N GLU A 524 26.75 -17.69 -16.35
CA GLU A 524 26.96 -16.87 -15.15
C GLU A 524 27.96 -17.51 -14.16
N PHE A 525 27.98 -18.84 -14.07
CA PHE A 525 28.81 -19.57 -13.11
C PHE A 525 30.08 -20.17 -13.75
N ALA A 526 30.21 -20.10 -15.08
CA ALA A 526 31.33 -20.65 -15.84
C ALA A 526 32.54 -19.69 -15.90
N LEU A 527 32.90 -19.12 -14.76
CA LEU A 527 34.03 -18.19 -14.59
C LEU A 527 35.37 -18.93 -14.59
N GLU A 528 36.47 -18.22 -14.89
CA GLU A 528 37.83 -18.77 -14.81
C GLU A 528 38.16 -19.30 -13.40
N ASN A 529 37.71 -18.57 -12.37
CA ASN A 529 37.79 -18.96 -10.96
C ASN A 529 36.38 -19.13 -10.40
N PRO A 530 35.77 -20.33 -10.49
CA PRO A 530 34.43 -20.56 -9.98
C PRO A 530 34.39 -20.48 -8.45
N ALA A 531 33.25 -20.06 -7.91
CA ALA A 531 33.02 -20.07 -6.47
C ALA A 531 33.19 -21.50 -5.90
N PRO A 532 33.68 -21.67 -4.66
CA PRO A 532 33.95 -22.97 -4.05
C PRO A 532 32.80 -23.98 -4.17
N GLY A 533 31.55 -23.54 -4.03
CA GLY A 533 30.36 -24.37 -4.22
C GLY A 533 30.26 -24.93 -5.64
N VAL A 534 30.40 -24.05 -6.64
CA VAL A 534 30.38 -24.44 -8.07
C VAL A 534 31.53 -25.38 -8.39
N ALA A 535 32.73 -25.11 -7.87
CA ALA A 535 33.89 -25.97 -8.05
C ALA A 535 33.65 -27.39 -7.50
N LEU A 536 33.02 -27.50 -6.32
CA LEU A 536 32.63 -28.79 -5.77
C LEU A 536 31.59 -29.50 -6.66
N ALA A 537 30.56 -28.80 -7.14
CA ALA A 537 29.54 -29.39 -8.00
C ALA A 537 30.13 -29.92 -9.33
N LEU A 538 31.12 -29.21 -9.91
CA LEU A 538 31.88 -29.67 -11.06
C LEU A 538 32.73 -30.91 -10.73
N ALA A 539 33.46 -30.89 -9.60
CA ALA A 539 34.31 -32.00 -9.18
C ALA A 539 33.51 -33.28 -8.88
N GLN A 540 32.28 -33.15 -8.36
CA GLN A 540 31.36 -34.26 -8.12
C GLN A 540 30.64 -34.74 -9.39
N GLY A 541 30.85 -34.08 -10.53
CA GLY A 541 30.15 -34.37 -11.78
C GLY A 541 28.65 -34.14 -11.72
N TRP A 542 28.17 -33.29 -10.79
CA TRP A 542 26.75 -32.95 -10.66
C TRP A 542 26.29 -31.97 -11.73
N VAL A 543 27.23 -31.15 -12.18
CA VAL A 543 27.12 -30.27 -13.35
C VAL A 543 28.35 -30.47 -14.22
N LYS A 544 28.25 -30.14 -15.50
CA LYS A 544 29.34 -30.26 -16.48
C LYS A 544 29.55 -28.96 -17.25
N PRO A 545 30.80 -28.63 -17.64
CA PRO A 545 31.05 -27.45 -18.43
C PRO A 545 30.35 -27.55 -19.79
N ALA A 546 29.73 -26.46 -20.23
CA ALA A 546 29.13 -26.41 -21.56
C ALA A 546 30.23 -26.40 -22.65
N PRO A 547 30.15 -27.24 -23.69
CA PRO A 547 31.04 -27.20 -24.84
C PRO A 547 31.01 -25.82 -25.53
N ALA A 548 32.12 -25.40 -26.12
CA ALA A 548 32.22 -24.10 -26.79
C ALA A 548 31.15 -23.90 -27.89
N ALA A 549 30.77 -24.98 -28.59
CA ALA A 549 29.71 -24.95 -29.59
C ALA A 549 28.33 -24.62 -28.99
N LEU A 550 28.04 -25.02 -27.74
CA LEU A 550 26.77 -24.68 -27.08
C LEU A 550 26.75 -23.24 -26.56
N ARG A 551 27.92 -22.62 -26.36
CA ARG A 551 28.05 -21.22 -25.91
C ARG A 551 28.03 -20.21 -27.06
N ARG A 552 27.76 -20.64 -28.29
CA ARG A 552 27.71 -19.78 -29.50
C ARG A 552 26.53 -20.14 -30.40
N GLN A 553 25.40 -20.49 -29.81
CA GLN A 553 24.20 -20.90 -30.55
C GLN A 553 23.22 -19.77 -30.80
N VAL A 554 23.20 -18.76 -29.92
CA VAL A 554 22.26 -17.65 -30.05
C VAL A 554 22.94 -16.49 -30.75
N GLU A 555 22.28 -15.93 -31.74
CA GLU A 555 22.73 -14.74 -32.46
C GLU A 555 21.58 -13.77 -32.68
N PRO A 556 21.87 -12.47 -32.90
CA PRO A 556 20.86 -11.51 -33.31
C PRO A 556 20.18 -11.99 -34.60
N ALA A 557 18.85 -12.03 -34.61
CA ALA A 557 18.12 -12.42 -35.81
C ALA A 557 17.94 -11.21 -36.75
N PRO A 558 18.09 -11.39 -38.08
CA PRO A 558 17.82 -10.34 -39.03
C PRO A 558 16.31 -10.02 -39.05
N LEU A 559 15.98 -8.75 -39.30
CA LEU A 559 14.59 -8.31 -39.47
C LEU A 559 14.04 -8.81 -40.81
N ALA A 560 12.98 -9.62 -40.78
CA ALA A 560 12.38 -10.24 -41.96
C ALA A 560 11.30 -9.39 -42.66
N CYS A 561 11.30 -8.07 -42.46
CA CYS A 561 10.35 -7.12 -43.03
C CYS A 561 11.02 -5.77 -43.30
N SER A 562 10.37 -4.93 -44.11
CA SER A 562 10.82 -3.56 -44.37
C SER A 562 10.28 -2.59 -43.31
N ALA A 563 11.16 -2.07 -42.46
CA ALA A 563 10.82 -1.07 -41.43
C ALA A 563 10.89 0.34 -42.03
N ARG A 564 9.75 0.89 -42.44
CA ARG A 564 9.63 2.28 -42.92
C ARG A 564 8.61 3.02 -42.05
N PRO A 565 9.03 3.98 -41.23
CA PRO A 565 8.11 4.72 -40.37
C PRO A 565 7.40 5.84 -41.15
N GLY A 566 6.10 5.71 -41.35
CA GLY A 566 5.27 6.70 -42.04
C GLY A 566 4.66 7.79 -41.16
N PRO A 567 3.90 8.72 -41.76
CA PRO A 567 3.30 9.87 -41.08
C PRO A 567 2.28 9.51 -40.00
N GLY A 568 1.61 8.36 -40.13
CA GLY A 568 0.64 7.87 -39.14
C GLY A 568 1.31 7.53 -37.80
N LEU A 569 2.44 6.81 -37.85
CA LEU A 569 3.23 6.47 -36.67
C LEU A 569 3.81 7.73 -36.00
N ARG A 570 4.31 8.68 -36.82
CA ARG A 570 4.82 9.96 -36.31
C ARG A 570 3.77 10.67 -35.44
N ARG A 571 2.54 10.78 -35.95
CA ARG A 571 1.43 11.39 -35.20
C ARG A 571 1.10 10.59 -33.94
N ALA A 572 1.04 9.27 -34.03
CA ALA A 572 0.73 8.43 -32.88
C ALA A 572 1.74 8.65 -31.74
N LEU A 573 3.04 8.60 -32.03
CA LEU A 573 4.10 8.82 -31.04
C LEU A 573 4.13 10.26 -30.50
N ALA A 574 3.89 11.25 -31.37
CA ALA A 574 3.87 12.66 -31.00
C ALA A 574 2.67 13.06 -30.13
N VAL A 575 1.47 12.51 -30.41
CA VAL A 575 0.21 12.89 -29.74
C VAL A 575 -0.02 12.10 -28.47
N SER A 576 0.18 10.77 -28.52
CA SER A 576 -0.10 9.90 -27.39
C SER A 576 1.03 9.90 -26.38
N GLY A 577 2.29 9.71 -26.82
CA GLY A 577 3.46 9.55 -25.94
C GLY A 577 3.31 8.50 -24.83
N GLN A 578 2.16 7.83 -24.78
CA GLN A 578 1.64 7.07 -23.68
C GLN A 578 0.81 5.91 -24.21
N LEU A 579 0.87 4.80 -23.49
CA LEU A 579 0.05 3.61 -23.67
C LEU A 579 -0.98 3.56 -22.55
N LYS A 580 -2.16 3.04 -22.88
CA LYS A 580 -3.19 2.72 -21.90
C LYS A 580 -3.17 1.23 -21.65
N ASP A 581 -3.08 0.79 -20.40
CA ASP A 581 -3.28 -0.62 -20.06
C ASP A 581 -4.78 -1.00 -20.16
N ALA A 582 -5.12 -2.24 -19.79
CA ALA A 582 -6.50 -2.73 -19.84
C ALA A 582 -7.38 -2.10 -18.75
N GLU A 583 -6.77 -1.66 -17.65
CA GLU A 583 -7.38 -1.04 -16.48
C GLU A 583 -7.56 0.49 -16.63
N GLY A 584 -7.01 1.08 -17.70
CA GLY A 584 -7.08 2.51 -18.01
C GLY A 584 -5.90 3.33 -17.49
N GLY A 585 -4.87 2.71 -16.91
CA GLY A 585 -3.62 3.33 -16.50
C GLY A 585 -2.81 3.83 -17.70
N GLU A 586 -2.28 5.06 -17.61
CA GLU A 586 -1.50 5.72 -18.67
C GLU A 586 0.01 5.66 -18.36
N PHE A 587 0.79 5.04 -19.25
CA PHE A 587 2.25 4.87 -19.10
C PHE A 587 2.98 5.51 -20.27
N ALA A 588 4.13 6.15 -20.06
CA ALA A 588 4.94 6.67 -21.16
C ALA A 588 5.42 5.55 -22.09
N ILE A 589 5.60 5.85 -23.38
CA ILE A 589 6.28 4.94 -24.31
C ILE A 589 7.78 5.13 -24.15
N ASP A 590 8.44 4.12 -23.59
CA ASP A 590 9.89 4.14 -23.32
C ASP A 590 10.68 3.64 -24.53
N ALA A 591 10.16 2.64 -25.23
CA ALA A 591 10.85 2.02 -26.37
C ALA A 591 9.91 1.78 -27.55
N ILE A 592 10.46 1.94 -28.75
CA ILE A 592 9.82 1.55 -30.02
C ILE A 592 10.75 0.69 -30.87
N GLN A 593 10.21 -0.38 -31.46
CA GLN A 593 10.93 -1.27 -32.35
C GLN A 593 10.05 -1.85 -33.46
N PRO A 594 10.63 -2.20 -34.62
CA PRO A 594 9.91 -2.92 -35.65
C PRO A 594 9.76 -4.41 -35.29
N VAL A 595 8.60 -4.97 -35.58
CA VAL A 595 8.30 -6.40 -35.42
C VAL A 595 7.82 -6.97 -36.75
N ALA A 596 8.42 -8.09 -37.15
CA ALA A 596 8.02 -8.80 -38.35
C ALA A 596 6.79 -9.67 -38.06
N ARG A 597 5.70 -9.43 -38.80
CA ARG A 597 4.57 -10.35 -38.84
C ARG A 597 4.87 -11.44 -39.87
N PRO A 598 4.70 -12.73 -39.52
CA PRO A 598 4.89 -13.82 -40.48
C PRO A 598 4.09 -13.60 -41.77
N GLY A 599 4.77 -13.63 -42.92
CA GLY A 599 4.15 -13.44 -44.25
C GLY A 599 3.90 -11.99 -44.66
N ALA A 600 4.16 -10.99 -43.81
CA ALA A 600 4.02 -9.58 -44.16
C ALA A 600 5.33 -8.96 -44.68
N ALA A 601 5.24 -8.18 -45.75
CA ALA A 601 6.40 -7.47 -46.30
C ALA A 601 6.78 -6.20 -45.50
N ALA A 602 5.79 -5.54 -44.87
CA ALA A 602 5.99 -4.37 -44.03
C ALA A 602 6.02 -4.76 -42.55
N CYS A 603 6.86 -4.09 -41.77
CA CYS A 603 6.92 -4.29 -40.32
C CYS A 603 5.75 -3.59 -39.60
N GLU A 604 5.36 -4.14 -38.46
CA GLU A 604 4.54 -3.45 -37.47
C GLU A 604 5.43 -2.79 -36.41
N TRP A 605 4.88 -1.87 -35.63
CA TRP A 605 5.64 -1.14 -34.61
C TRP A 605 5.19 -1.56 -33.22
N LEU A 606 6.11 -2.14 -32.43
CA LEU A 606 5.88 -2.41 -31.03
C LEU A 606 6.33 -1.20 -30.21
N ALA A 607 5.40 -0.62 -29.47
CA ALA A 607 5.68 0.35 -28.42
C ALA A 607 5.57 -0.36 -27.07
N SER A 608 6.53 -0.12 -26.18
CA SER A 608 6.51 -0.64 -24.81
C SER A 608 6.81 0.47 -23.81
N GLY A 609 6.26 0.33 -22.62
CA GLY A 609 6.49 1.24 -21.51
C GLY A 609 6.05 0.62 -20.18
N GLY A 610 6.24 1.35 -19.09
CA GLY A 610 5.80 0.89 -17.79
C GLY A 610 6.33 1.71 -16.62
N SER A 611 6.26 1.12 -15.44
CA SER A 611 6.90 1.60 -14.23
C SER A 611 7.74 0.48 -13.63
N GLY A 612 8.93 0.84 -13.13
CA GLY A 612 9.75 -0.11 -12.39
C GLY A 612 9.09 -0.53 -11.07
N GLY A 613 9.39 -1.75 -10.61
CA GLY A 613 8.98 -2.21 -9.29
C GLY A 613 9.74 -1.49 -8.18
N GLY A 614 9.18 -1.40 -6.97
CA GLY A 614 9.72 -0.48 -5.95
C GLY A 614 9.29 -0.74 -4.51
N ARG A 615 10.18 -0.46 -3.53
CA ARG A 615 9.72 -0.09 -2.19
C ARG A 615 9.14 1.29 -2.36
N GLN A 616 7.83 1.39 -2.29
CA GLN A 616 7.17 2.69 -2.23
C GLN A 616 7.26 3.22 -0.81
N TYR A 617 7.33 4.53 -0.66
CA TYR A 617 7.23 5.19 0.63
C TYR A 617 5.91 5.96 0.61
N ILE A 618 4.90 5.42 1.27
CA ILE A 618 3.58 6.03 1.38
C ILE A 618 3.48 6.61 2.78
N ASP A 619 3.51 7.93 2.87
CA ASP A 619 3.29 8.65 4.12
C ASP A 619 1.78 8.86 4.28
N ASP A 620 1.18 8.18 5.26
CA ASP A 620 -0.24 8.29 5.63
C ASP A 620 -0.38 9.19 6.87
N GLU A 621 -1.20 10.22 6.80
CA GLU A 621 -1.45 11.09 7.95
C GLU A 621 -2.53 10.49 8.85
N SER A 622 -2.26 10.33 10.15
CA SER A 622 -3.24 9.93 11.15
C SER A 622 -3.36 11.00 12.24
N PHE A 623 -4.58 11.25 12.71
CA PHE A 623 -4.81 12.12 13.87
C PHE A 623 -4.30 11.50 15.18
N SER A 624 -4.49 10.19 15.38
CA SER A 624 -4.07 9.48 16.59
C SER A 624 -2.59 9.10 16.59
N GLN A 625 -2.03 8.71 15.44
CA GLN A 625 -0.66 8.18 15.32
C GLN A 625 0.36 9.16 14.68
N GLY A 626 -0.08 10.27 14.08
CA GLY A 626 0.79 11.15 13.32
C GLY A 626 1.08 10.60 11.91
N VAL A 627 2.24 10.93 11.33
CA VAL A 627 2.60 10.47 9.97
C VAL A 627 3.13 9.03 10.03
N ASN A 628 2.39 8.09 9.46
CA ASN A 628 2.77 6.69 9.32
C ASN A 628 3.40 6.45 7.94
N ARG A 629 4.67 6.05 7.90
CA ARG A 629 5.33 5.64 6.66
C ARG A 629 5.13 4.15 6.40
N LEU A 630 4.26 3.83 5.45
CA LEU A 630 4.12 2.49 4.89
C LEU A 630 5.19 2.28 3.81
N THR A 631 5.86 1.12 3.85
CA THR A 631 6.86 0.74 2.83
C THR A 631 6.47 -0.51 2.06
N PRO A 632 5.36 -0.52 1.31
CA PRO A 632 4.94 -1.71 0.57
C PRO A 632 5.89 -2.03 -0.60
N CYS A 633 6.00 -3.33 -0.92
CA CYS A 633 6.53 -3.75 -2.22
C CYS A 633 5.47 -3.49 -3.28
N ALA A 634 5.82 -2.73 -4.32
CA ALA A 634 5.03 -2.63 -5.54
C ALA A 634 5.74 -3.41 -6.66
N ASP A 635 4.96 -4.22 -7.38
CA ASP A 635 5.40 -4.89 -8.60
C ASP A 635 5.52 -3.87 -9.74
N ALA A 636 6.39 -4.17 -10.70
CA ALA A 636 6.51 -3.37 -11.91
C ALA A 636 5.24 -3.47 -12.75
N GLN A 637 4.73 -2.35 -13.24
CA GLN A 637 3.64 -2.34 -14.23
C GLN A 637 4.23 -2.22 -15.63
N ARG A 638 3.69 -2.99 -16.57
CA ARG A 638 4.27 -3.11 -17.91
C ARG A 638 3.16 -3.11 -18.93
N VAL A 639 3.34 -2.35 -20.00
CA VAL A 639 2.37 -2.25 -21.09
C VAL A 639 3.11 -2.25 -22.42
N ALA A 640 2.56 -2.99 -23.38
CA ALA A 640 3.03 -2.93 -24.75
C ALA A 640 1.85 -2.92 -25.71
N ALA A 641 2.03 -2.26 -26.85
CA ALA A 641 1.03 -2.20 -27.89
C ALA A 641 1.65 -2.28 -29.28
N LEU A 642 0.94 -2.93 -30.19
CA LEU A 642 1.24 -2.93 -31.61
C LEU A 642 0.52 -1.78 -32.32
N GLY A 643 1.29 -0.96 -33.01
CA GLY A 643 0.81 0.07 -33.92
C GLY A 643 0.98 -0.35 -35.38
N GLN A 644 -0.04 -0.08 -36.19
CA GLN A 644 0.04 -0.10 -37.65
C GLN A 644 0.04 1.33 -38.18
N GLU A 645 0.52 1.53 -39.41
CA GLU A 645 0.44 2.85 -40.05
C GLU A 645 -1.03 3.31 -40.18
N GLY A 646 -1.37 4.43 -39.54
CA GLY A 646 -2.71 5.01 -39.60
C GLY A 646 -3.76 4.33 -38.71
N GLY A 647 -3.42 3.20 -38.08
CA GLY A 647 -4.21 2.56 -37.03
C GLY A 647 -3.74 3.00 -35.64
N GLY A 648 -4.64 2.96 -34.65
CA GLY A 648 -4.28 3.20 -33.24
C GLY A 648 -3.40 2.08 -32.65
N TRP A 649 -3.00 2.27 -31.39
CA TRP A 649 -2.29 1.25 -30.61
C TRP A 649 -3.23 0.12 -30.20
N ARG A 650 -2.85 -1.13 -30.49
CA ARG A 650 -3.55 -2.34 -30.05
C ARG A 650 -2.75 -3.02 -28.96
N LEU A 651 -3.33 -3.19 -27.78
CA LEU A 651 -2.64 -3.81 -26.65
C LEU A 651 -2.15 -5.23 -26.99
N VAL A 652 -0.91 -5.50 -26.57
CA VAL A 652 -0.33 -6.84 -26.56
C VAL A 652 -0.91 -7.59 -25.36
N ALA A 653 -1.36 -8.82 -25.60
CA ALA A 653 -1.94 -9.64 -24.54
C ALA A 653 -0.86 -10.41 -23.75
N GLY A 654 -1.14 -10.66 -22.47
CA GLY A 654 -0.29 -11.48 -21.61
C GLY A 654 0.84 -10.70 -20.92
N GLU A 655 1.84 -11.44 -20.44
CA GLU A 655 3.00 -10.86 -19.77
C GLU A 655 3.89 -10.16 -20.80
N VAL A 656 4.19 -8.88 -20.57
CA VAL A 656 5.01 -8.06 -21.46
C VAL A 656 6.36 -7.73 -20.82
N PRO A 657 7.43 -7.65 -21.61
CA PRO A 657 8.77 -7.33 -21.13
C PRO A 657 8.90 -5.86 -20.70
N VAL A 658 9.89 -5.60 -19.84
CA VAL A 658 10.37 -4.24 -19.54
C VAL A 658 11.46 -3.87 -20.55
N GLY A 659 11.39 -2.64 -21.05
CA GLY A 659 12.50 -2.04 -21.77
C GLY A 659 12.72 -2.60 -23.19
N PRO A 660 13.89 -2.32 -23.77
CA PRO A 660 14.21 -2.68 -25.15
C PRO A 660 14.36 -4.20 -25.31
N LEU A 661 13.81 -4.73 -26.40
CA LEU A 661 13.96 -6.13 -26.78
C LEU A 661 14.95 -6.31 -27.91
N GLN A 662 15.73 -7.39 -27.81
CA GLN A 662 16.58 -7.85 -28.89
C GLN A 662 15.96 -9.07 -29.55
N LEU A 663 15.72 -8.99 -30.86
CA LEU A 663 15.33 -10.17 -31.63
C LEU A 663 16.54 -11.12 -31.73
N ILE A 664 16.36 -12.35 -31.26
CA ILE A 664 17.37 -13.40 -31.21
C ILE A 664 16.88 -14.66 -31.93
N ARG A 665 17.81 -15.46 -32.44
CA ARG A 665 17.51 -16.77 -33.01
C ARG A 665 18.53 -17.82 -32.59
N LEU A 666 18.08 -19.07 -32.60
CA LEU A 666 18.94 -20.23 -32.45
C LEU A 666 19.51 -20.62 -33.82
N ALA A 667 20.84 -20.53 -33.95
CA ALA A 667 21.56 -20.87 -35.18
C ALA A 667 21.26 -22.32 -35.61
N GLY A 668 20.87 -22.52 -36.87
CA GLY A 668 20.58 -23.83 -37.45
C GLY A 668 19.18 -24.42 -37.16
N ALA A 669 18.46 -23.94 -36.14
CA ALA A 669 17.11 -24.42 -35.81
C ALA A 669 15.98 -23.50 -36.31
N GLY A 670 16.29 -22.25 -36.65
CA GLY A 670 15.31 -21.25 -37.12
C GLY A 670 14.34 -20.76 -36.04
N LEU A 671 14.44 -21.27 -34.81
CA LEU A 671 13.66 -20.83 -33.66
C LEU A 671 14.09 -19.41 -33.28
N ALA A 672 13.14 -18.47 -33.29
CA ALA A 672 13.37 -17.05 -33.00
C ALA A 672 12.47 -16.55 -31.86
N GLY A 673 12.95 -15.55 -31.15
CA GLY A 673 12.24 -14.90 -30.06
C GLY A 673 12.89 -13.58 -29.69
N PHE A 674 12.48 -13.03 -28.56
CA PHE A 674 12.98 -11.77 -28.03
C PHE A 674 13.68 -12.00 -26.70
N ALA A 675 14.82 -11.33 -26.49
CA ALA A 675 15.45 -11.19 -25.19
C ALA A 675 15.22 -9.78 -24.67
N ALA A 676 14.72 -9.64 -23.43
CA ALA A 676 14.68 -8.37 -22.72
C ALA A 676 16.09 -8.05 -22.23
N LEU A 677 16.64 -6.92 -22.67
CA LEU A 677 18.02 -6.53 -22.33
C LEU A 677 18.11 -5.86 -20.96
N GLU A 678 17.02 -5.24 -20.51
CA GLU A 678 16.91 -4.64 -19.19
C GLU A 678 16.51 -5.70 -18.16
N VAL A 679 17.19 -5.64 -17.02
CA VAL A 679 16.89 -6.50 -15.88
C VAL A 679 16.12 -5.67 -14.87
N ASP A 680 14.83 -5.98 -14.75
CA ASP A 680 13.99 -5.41 -13.71
C ASP A 680 13.90 -6.38 -12.53
N TYR A 681 14.29 -5.87 -11.36
CA TYR A 681 14.18 -6.57 -10.10
C TYR A 681 12.97 -6.03 -9.36
N GLY A 682 11.92 -6.84 -9.23
CA GLY A 682 10.84 -6.53 -8.30
C GLY A 682 11.40 -6.38 -6.88
N THR A 683 10.79 -5.52 -6.07
CA THR A 683 11.34 -5.14 -4.76
C THR A 683 11.15 -6.14 -3.64
N CYS A 684 10.45 -7.23 -3.95
CA CYS A 684 10.36 -8.43 -3.14
C CYS A 684 11.21 -9.60 -3.73
N GLY A 685 12.16 -9.28 -4.62
CA GLY A 685 13.18 -10.22 -5.11
C GLY A 685 12.74 -11.13 -6.26
N GLN A 686 11.56 -10.90 -6.85
CA GLN A 686 11.14 -11.61 -8.06
C GLN A 686 11.82 -11.01 -9.29
N ARG A 687 12.43 -11.88 -10.08
CA ARG A 687 13.13 -11.55 -11.32
C ARG A 687 12.15 -11.62 -12.49
N ALA A 688 12.13 -10.58 -13.31
CA ALA A 688 11.35 -10.56 -14.56
C ALA A 688 11.76 -11.68 -15.51
N ILE A 689 10.85 -12.15 -16.36
CA ILE A 689 11.19 -13.11 -17.42
C ILE A 689 11.99 -12.39 -18.51
N GLU A 690 13.07 -13.00 -18.98
CA GLU A 690 14.00 -12.37 -19.92
C GLU A 690 13.85 -12.82 -21.37
N VAL A 691 13.17 -13.94 -21.64
CA VAL A 691 13.03 -14.49 -23.00
C VAL A 691 11.56 -14.68 -23.35
N PHE A 692 11.15 -14.20 -24.52
CA PHE A 692 9.76 -14.20 -24.97
C PHE A 692 9.65 -14.75 -26.39
N ILE A 693 8.69 -15.63 -26.61
CA ILE A 693 8.36 -16.18 -27.93
C ILE A 693 7.11 -15.45 -28.44
N PRO A 694 7.19 -14.74 -29.59
CA PRO A 694 6.03 -14.03 -30.14
C PRO A 694 4.99 -15.01 -30.67
N GLN A 695 3.72 -14.75 -30.37
CA GLN A 695 2.56 -15.51 -30.85
C GLN A 695 1.57 -14.55 -31.52
N PHE A 696 1.39 -14.70 -32.83
CA PHE A 696 0.41 -13.93 -33.59
C PHE A 696 -0.91 -14.71 -33.70
N ASN A 697 -2.02 -14.08 -33.34
CA ASN A 697 -3.35 -14.65 -33.54
C ASN A 697 -3.88 -14.35 -34.97
N ALA A 698 -4.99 -15.00 -35.34
CA ALA A 698 -5.59 -14.85 -36.67
C ALA A 698 -6.03 -13.40 -36.98
N ASP A 699 -6.40 -12.63 -35.94
CA ASP A 699 -6.82 -11.23 -36.05
C ASP A 699 -5.63 -10.24 -36.12
N GLY A 700 -4.40 -10.76 -36.11
CA GLY A 700 -3.16 -9.98 -36.18
C GLY A 700 -2.71 -9.37 -34.84
N GLY A 701 -3.36 -9.70 -33.72
CA GLY A 701 -2.88 -9.42 -32.37
C GLY A 701 -1.64 -10.23 -32.02
N LEU A 702 -0.79 -9.65 -31.18
CA LEU A 702 0.42 -10.28 -30.64
C LEU A 702 0.22 -10.59 -29.17
N ALA A 703 0.69 -11.76 -28.77
CA ALA A 703 0.94 -12.13 -27.38
C ALA A 703 2.38 -12.59 -27.24
N PHE A 704 2.98 -12.35 -26.09
CA PHE A 704 4.28 -12.93 -25.77
C PHE A 704 4.08 -14.15 -24.87
N LYS A 705 4.60 -15.30 -25.32
CA LYS A 705 4.75 -16.46 -24.46
C LYS A 705 6.10 -16.37 -23.74
N PRO A 706 6.13 -16.24 -22.41
CA PRO A 706 7.39 -16.31 -21.68
C PRO A 706 8.06 -17.67 -21.89
N ALA A 707 9.35 -17.65 -22.21
CA ALA A 707 10.19 -18.83 -22.26
C ALA A 707 10.94 -18.98 -20.94
N GLY A 708 10.91 -20.17 -20.38
CA GLY A 708 11.56 -20.50 -19.13
C GLY A 708 12.58 -21.61 -19.30
N PRO A 709 13.16 -22.08 -18.18
CA PRO A 709 14.11 -23.17 -18.24
C PRO A 709 13.51 -24.44 -18.84
N GLY A 710 14.27 -25.10 -19.72
CA GLY A 710 13.80 -26.22 -20.54
C GLY A 710 13.27 -25.83 -21.91
N ASP A 711 13.01 -24.54 -22.17
CA ASP A 711 12.78 -24.04 -23.53
C ASP A 711 14.13 -23.86 -24.25
N ALA A 712 14.23 -24.34 -25.49
CA ALA A 712 15.51 -24.40 -26.22
C ALA A 712 16.19 -23.02 -26.38
N LEU A 713 15.42 -21.96 -26.62
CA LEU A 713 15.97 -20.60 -26.76
C LEU A 713 16.49 -20.06 -25.43
N PHE A 714 15.75 -20.28 -24.34
CA PHE A 714 16.14 -19.86 -23.00
C PHE A 714 17.41 -20.58 -22.56
N ASP A 715 17.44 -21.91 -22.68
CA ASP A 715 18.58 -22.72 -22.28
C ASP A 715 19.83 -22.35 -23.08
N ALA A 716 19.71 -22.16 -24.41
CA ALA A 716 20.83 -21.74 -25.25
C ALA A 716 21.36 -20.34 -24.85
N LEU A 717 20.47 -19.40 -24.54
CA LEU A 717 20.86 -18.07 -24.09
C LEU A 717 21.56 -18.13 -22.73
N ALA A 718 21.04 -18.90 -21.77
CA ALA A 718 21.61 -19.07 -20.43
C ALA A 718 22.98 -19.78 -20.45
N LEU A 719 23.26 -20.60 -21.46
CA LEU A 719 24.58 -21.20 -21.70
C LEU A 719 25.61 -20.24 -22.29
N GLN A 720 25.16 -19.13 -22.86
CA GLN A 720 25.99 -18.18 -23.59
C GLN A 720 26.14 -16.84 -22.85
N CYS A 721 25.10 -16.40 -22.14
CA CYS A 721 25.00 -15.08 -21.52
C CYS A 721 24.62 -15.17 -20.03
N SER A 722 25.22 -14.30 -19.21
CA SER A 722 24.73 -14.04 -17.86
C SER A 722 23.47 -13.20 -17.94
N PHE A 723 22.38 -13.64 -17.31
CA PHE A 723 21.15 -12.86 -17.36
C PHE A 723 21.22 -11.65 -16.42
N ARG A 724 22.19 -11.58 -15.50
CA ARG A 724 22.35 -10.42 -14.59
C ARG A 724 22.53 -9.13 -15.37
N ASN A 725 23.12 -9.23 -16.57
CA ASN A 725 23.23 -8.14 -17.51
C ASN A 725 23.30 -8.71 -18.93
N LEU A 726 22.14 -8.90 -19.56
CA LEU A 726 22.06 -9.38 -20.94
C LEU A 726 22.63 -8.37 -21.95
N ALA A 727 22.55 -7.07 -21.64
CA ALA A 727 23.08 -6.01 -22.50
C ALA A 727 24.60 -6.08 -22.67
N GLU A 728 25.33 -6.60 -21.67
CA GLU A 728 26.78 -6.81 -21.74
C GLU A 728 27.18 -8.12 -22.43
N CYS A 729 26.23 -8.99 -22.78
CA CYS A 729 26.59 -10.27 -23.40
C CYS A 729 27.22 -10.04 -24.78
N PRO A 730 28.51 -10.39 -25.03
CA PRO A 730 29.21 -10.03 -26.26
C PRO A 730 28.55 -10.52 -27.56
N ALA A 731 27.81 -11.62 -27.49
CA ALA A 731 27.09 -12.18 -28.63
C ALA A 731 25.79 -11.44 -28.96
N LEU A 732 25.27 -10.63 -28.04
CA LEU A 732 24.12 -9.74 -28.23
C LEU A 732 24.57 -8.27 -28.35
N ALA A 733 25.69 -7.92 -27.69
CA ALA A 733 26.31 -6.60 -27.66
C ALA A 733 27.06 -6.30 -28.97
N GLY A 734 26.31 -6.20 -30.06
CA GLY A 734 26.75 -5.42 -31.20
C GLY A 734 26.45 -3.96 -30.90
N GLY A 735 27.43 -3.16 -30.47
CA GLY A 735 27.32 -1.71 -30.25
C GLY A 735 26.98 -0.86 -31.49
N GLN A 736 26.33 -1.44 -32.49
CA GLN A 736 25.75 -0.80 -33.65
C GLN A 736 24.23 -0.89 -33.51
N PRO A 737 23.48 0.23 -33.64
CA PRO A 737 22.03 0.19 -33.63
C PRO A 737 21.52 -0.78 -34.70
N SER A 738 21.01 -1.95 -34.28
CA SER A 738 20.43 -2.92 -35.20
C SER A 738 19.17 -2.34 -35.83
N PRO A 739 18.88 -2.57 -37.12
CA PRO A 739 17.59 -2.24 -37.73
C PRO A 739 16.39 -2.89 -37.02
N SER A 740 16.61 -3.96 -36.24
CA SER A 740 15.62 -4.64 -35.42
C SER A 740 15.58 -4.20 -33.95
N GLY A 741 16.51 -3.35 -33.51
CA GLY A 741 16.65 -2.96 -32.11
C GLY A 741 15.62 -1.92 -31.68
N ALA A 742 15.21 -1.99 -30.43
CA ALA A 742 14.46 -0.92 -29.78
C ALA A 742 15.27 0.37 -29.65
N LEU A 743 14.58 1.49 -29.85
CA LEU A 743 15.09 2.82 -29.63
C LEU A 743 14.14 3.56 -28.71
N GLU A 744 14.70 4.41 -27.85
CA GLU A 744 13.91 5.44 -27.17
C GLU A 744 13.19 6.32 -28.19
N VAL A 745 11.99 6.78 -27.87
CA VAL A 745 11.15 7.55 -28.80
C VAL A 745 11.87 8.80 -29.33
N ALA A 746 12.65 9.48 -28.49
CA ALA A 746 13.40 10.67 -28.89
C ALA A 746 14.49 10.34 -29.95
N VAL A 747 15.25 9.28 -29.70
CA VAL A 747 16.31 8.80 -30.60
C VAL A 747 15.70 8.29 -31.91
N PHE A 748 14.59 7.56 -31.83
CA PHE A 748 13.85 7.09 -32.99
C PHE A 748 13.36 8.24 -33.87
N ALA A 749 12.73 9.24 -33.25
CA ALA A 749 12.19 10.40 -33.96
C ALA A 749 13.28 11.21 -34.67
N ASP A 750 14.40 11.46 -33.99
CA ASP A 750 15.52 12.23 -34.56
C ASP A 750 16.18 11.47 -35.71
N ARG A 751 16.30 10.14 -35.60
CA ARG A 751 16.85 9.29 -36.66
C ARG A 751 15.99 9.28 -37.92
N HIS A 752 14.67 9.18 -37.78
CA HIS A 752 13.77 8.94 -38.91
C HIS A 752 13.09 10.21 -39.46
N TRP A 753 13.00 11.27 -38.66
CA TRP A 753 12.30 12.51 -39.04
C TRP A 753 13.13 13.78 -38.82
N ALA A 754 14.46 13.69 -38.88
CA ALA A 754 15.40 14.82 -38.78
C ALA A 754 15.01 16.01 -39.69
N ALA A 755 14.61 15.74 -40.94
CA ALA A 755 14.18 16.79 -41.88
C ALA A 755 12.93 17.55 -41.37
N GLY A 756 12.02 16.83 -40.72
CA GLY A 756 10.83 17.42 -40.08
C GLY A 756 11.18 18.27 -38.87
N LYS A 757 12.17 17.85 -38.07
CA LYS A 757 12.71 18.63 -36.94
C LYS A 757 13.34 19.94 -37.42
N ALA A 758 14.19 19.87 -38.46
CA ALA A 758 14.82 21.05 -39.06
C ALA A 758 13.78 22.01 -39.63
N ALA A 759 12.79 21.51 -40.38
CA ALA A 759 11.71 22.32 -40.93
C ALA A 759 10.89 23.01 -39.83
N PHE A 760 10.64 22.34 -38.71
CA PHE A 760 9.97 22.92 -37.55
C PHE A 760 10.79 24.06 -36.91
N PHE A 761 12.09 23.86 -36.68
CA PHE A 761 12.96 24.90 -36.13
C PHE A 761 13.06 26.12 -37.05
N ASP A 762 13.17 25.89 -38.36
CA ASP A 762 13.17 26.95 -39.37
C ASP A 762 11.85 27.74 -39.40
N ALA A 763 10.72 27.02 -39.32
CA ALA A 763 9.39 27.64 -39.24
C ALA A 763 9.23 28.47 -37.97
N LEU A 764 9.72 27.98 -36.83
CA LEU A 764 9.71 28.72 -35.57
C LEU A 764 10.62 29.95 -35.61
N ALA A 765 11.81 29.81 -36.18
CA ALA A 765 12.76 30.92 -36.36
C ALA A 765 12.14 32.04 -37.20
N ARG A 766 11.36 31.73 -38.24
CA ARG A 766 10.62 32.70 -39.05
C ARG A 766 9.24 33.09 -38.49
N LEU A 767 8.75 32.41 -37.46
CA LEU A 767 7.36 32.47 -36.99
C LEU A 767 6.34 32.26 -38.12
N ASP A 768 6.64 31.33 -39.02
CA ASP A 768 5.78 30.94 -40.14
C ASP A 768 4.62 30.09 -39.63
N ARG A 769 3.44 30.70 -39.49
CA ARG A 769 2.29 30.05 -38.86
C ARG A 769 1.73 28.88 -39.67
N GLU A 770 1.82 28.91 -41.00
CA GLU A 770 1.32 27.81 -41.85
C GLU A 770 2.26 26.62 -41.74
N ALA A 771 3.57 26.84 -41.85
CA ALA A 771 4.56 25.78 -41.68
C ALA A 771 4.55 25.19 -40.26
N LEU A 772 4.30 26.01 -39.23
CA LEU A 772 4.15 25.56 -37.85
C LEU A 772 2.87 24.73 -37.64
N ALA A 773 1.74 25.12 -38.24
CA ALA A 773 0.51 24.34 -38.19
C ALA A 773 0.66 22.99 -38.93
N GLU A 774 1.39 22.98 -40.04
CA GLU A 774 1.71 21.75 -40.76
C GLU A 774 2.63 20.83 -39.94
N ALA A 775 3.66 21.38 -39.28
CA ALA A 775 4.53 20.62 -38.40
C ALA A 775 3.75 19.99 -37.22
N GLU A 776 2.80 20.73 -36.65
CA GLU A 776 1.87 20.24 -35.63
C GLU A 776 0.99 19.11 -36.17
N ARG A 777 0.40 19.27 -37.36
CA ARG A 777 -0.42 18.25 -38.03
C ARG A 777 0.37 16.96 -38.31
N LEU A 778 1.64 17.08 -38.66
CA LEU A 778 2.52 15.93 -38.89
C LEU A 778 2.98 15.26 -37.58
N GLY A 779 2.85 15.94 -36.44
CA GLY A 779 3.27 15.49 -35.11
C GLY A 779 4.58 16.14 -34.68
N LEU A 780 4.55 16.82 -33.53
CA LEU A 780 5.70 17.40 -32.85
C LEU A 780 6.02 16.57 -31.61
N PHE A 781 7.30 16.37 -31.31
CA PHE A 781 7.74 15.62 -30.15
C PHE A 781 8.05 16.54 -28.96
N PRO A 782 7.80 16.11 -27.71
CA PRO A 782 8.11 16.91 -26.53
C PRO A 782 9.56 17.40 -26.47
N HIS A 783 10.53 16.54 -26.81
CA HIS A 783 11.95 16.90 -26.80
C HIS A 783 12.32 17.91 -27.88
N TRP A 784 11.60 17.95 -29.01
CA TRP A 784 11.77 19.01 -30.01
C TRP A 784 11.25 20.36 -29.51
N LEU A 785 10.14 20.36 -28.76
CA LEU A 785 9.63 21.59 -28.14
C LEU A 785 10.60 22.10 -27.07
N ASP A 786 11.18 21.20 -26.27
CA ASP A 786 12.21 21.53 -25.28
C ASP A 786 13.46 22.15 -25.92
N GLU A 787 14.00 21.52 -26.97
CA GLU A 787 15.15 22.02 -27.70
C GLU A 787 14.86 23.35 -28.40
N ALA A 788 13.65 23.52 -28.95
CA ALA A 788 13.19 24.78 -29.53
C ALA A 788 13.19 25.93 -28.51
N VAL A 789 12.76 25.66 -27.27
CA VAL A 789 12.79 26.67 -26.19
C VAL A 789 14.23 27.03 -25.83
N ARG A 790 15.12 26.04 -25.68
CA ARG A 790 16.55 26.30 -25.42
C ARG A 790 17.18 27.11 -26.54
N GLY A 791 16.91 26.74 -27.79
CA GLY A 791 17.36 27.48 -28.97
C GLY A 791 16.84 28.93 -28.98
N LEU A 792 15.58 29.14 -28.60
CA LEU A 792 14.99 30.48 -28.49
C LEU A 792 15.63 31.33 -27.38
N ALA A 793 15.95 30.72 -26.24
CA ALA A 793 16.64 31.39 -25.13
C ALA A 793 18.07 31.78 -25.51
N ALA A 794 18.75 30.95 -26.29
CA ALA A 794 20.14 31.15 -26.73
C ALA A 794 20.29 31.99 -28.02
N ALA A 795 19.20 32.28 -28.74
CA ALA A 795 19.25 32.92 -30.05
C ALA A 795 19.83 34.36 -30.01
N PRO A 796 21.02 34.60 -30.60
CA PRO A 796 21.60 35.93 -30.65
C PRO A 796 20.81 36.81 -31.64
N GLY A 797 20.53 38.06 -31.27
CA GLY A 797 19.93 39.05 -32.17
C GLY A 797 18.39 39.09 -32.24
N LEU A 798 17.66 38.20 -31.56
CA LEU A 798 16.20 38.34 -31.44
C LEU A 798 15.81 39.37 -30.38
N SER A 799 14.94 40.32 -30.74
CA SER A 799 14.36 41.25 -29.77
C SER A 799 13.47 40.52 -28.75
N LEU A 800 13.28 41.10 -27.56
CA LEU A 800 12.41 40.53 -26.54
C LEU A 800 10.96 40.31 -27.04
N PRO A 801 10.31 41.25 -27.76
CA PRO A 801 8.98 41.01 -28.33
C PRO A 801 8.94 39.82 -29.30
N GLU A 802 9.98 39.65 -30.10
CA GLU A 802 10.09 38.53 -31.04
C GLU A 802 10.29 37.18 -30.35
N ARG A 803 11.05 37.16 -29.25
CA ARG A 803 11.18 35.97 -28.40
C ARG A 803 9.86 35.64 -27.72
N ARG A 804 9.17 36.62 -27.14
CA ARG A 804 7.85 36.42 -26.53
C ARG A 804 6.83 35.86 -27.52
N ARG A 805 6.78 36.35 -28.76
CA ARG A 805 5.85 35.83 -29.79
C ARG A 805 6.08 34.36 -30.13
N ARG A 806 7.34 33.93 -30.25
CA ARG A 806 7.71 32.53 -30.52
C ARG A 806 7.44 31.64 -29.30
N MET A 807 7.76 32.13 -28.11
CA MET A 807 7.47 31.43 -26.86
C MET A 807 5.97 31.26 -26.64
N ALA A 808 5.16 32.28 -26.92
CA ALA A 808 3.71 32.20 -26.82
C ALA A 808 3.13 31.12 -27.74
N TRP A 809 3.69 30.94 -28.95
CA TRP A 809 3.28 29.85 -29.83
C TRP A 809 3.61 28.47 -29.22
N LEU A 810 4.82 28.30 -28.69
CA LEU A 810 5.24 27.05 -28.03
C LEU A 810 4.39 26.72 -26.80
N GLN A 811 4.11 27.71 -25.94
CA GLN A 811 3.29 27.53 -24.73
C GLN A 811 1.80 27.29 -25.02
N ALA A 812 1.30 27.70 -26.19
CA ALA A 812 -0.09 27.49 -26.57
C ALA A 812 -0.41 26.02 -26.91
N ARG A 813 0.58 25.13 -27.00
CA ARG A 813 0.38 23.73 -27.35
C ARG A 813 0.07 22.90 -26.10
N ARG A 814 -1.11 22.27 -26.09
CA ARG A 814 -1.54 21.33 -25.03
C ARG A 814 -1.24 19.86 -25.36
N SER A 815 -1.02 19.52 -26.64
CA SER A 815 -0.65 18.18 -27.11
C SER A 815 0.41 18.30 -28.23
N PRO A 816 1.58 17.64 -28.12
CA PRO A 816 2.06 17.05 -26.86
C PRO A 816 2.12 18.10 -25.74
N ARG A 817 1.93 17.68 -24.49
CA ARG A 817 2.24 18.56 -23.35
C ARG A 817 3.76 18.81 -23.37
N PRO A 818 4.22 20.06 -23.30
CA PRO A 818 5.64 20.33 -23.28
C PRO A 818 6.28 19.74 -22.01
N ALA A 819 7.21 18.80 -22.19
CA ALA A 819 7.99 18.20 -21.12
C ALA A 819 9.34 18.91 -20.99
N TYR A 820 9.29 20.19 -20.60
CA TYR A 820 10.51 21.00 -20.49
C TYR A 820 11.42 20.49 -19.37
N SER A 821 12.69 20.30 -19.68
CA SER A 821 13.71 19.95 -18.70
C SER A 821 13.93 21.08 -17.69
N ALA A 822 14.47 20.76 -16.51
CA ALA A 822 14.80 21.75 -15.48
C ALA A 822 15.72 22.86 -16.03
N ASP A 823 16.71 22.50 -16.84
CA ASP A 823 17.62 23.44 -17.50
C ASP A 823 16.89 24.36 -18.48
N THR A 824 15.96 23.81 -19.27
CA THR A 824 15.14 24.58 -20.21
C THR A 824 14.29 25.60 -19.47
N VAL A 825 13.62 25.20 -18.39
CA VAL A 825 12.78 26.13 -17.60
C VAL A 825 13.64 27.20 -16.91
N ALA A 826 14.79 26.83 -16.35
CA ALA A 826 15.73 27.78 -15.77
C ALA A 826 16.27 28.79 -16.81
N SER A 827 16.46 28.37 -18.07
CA SER A 827 16.91 29.24 -19.16
C SER A 827 15.91 30.35 -19.55
N LEU A 828 14.64 30.22 -19.14
CA LEU A 828 13.61 31.22 -19.39
C LEU A 828 13.65 32.39 -18.39
N VAL A 829 14.13 32.16 -17.17
CA VAL A 829 14.15 33.13 -16.07
C VAL A 829 14.80 34.47 -16.42
N PRO A 830 15.95 34.53 -17.13
CA PRO A 830 16.62 35.79 -17.39
C PRO A 830 15.84 36.77 -18.27
N TRP A 831 14.93 36.29 -19.12
CA TRP A 831 14.34 37.11 -20.18
C TRP A 831 12.81 37.00 -20.32
N LEU A 832 12.18 35.92 -19.84
CA LEU A 832 10.73 35.76 -19.91
C LEU A 832 10.06 36.61 -18.82
N PRO A 833 9.18 37.57 -19.19
CA PRO A 833 8.49 38.42 -18.21
C PRO A 833 7.59 37.61 -17.29
N ALA A 834 7.49 38.02 -16.02
CA ALA A 834 6.80 37.24 -15.00
C ALA A 834 5.34 36.95 -15.34
N GLU A 835 4.65 37.79 -16.11
CA GLU A 835 3.26 37.59 -16.55
C GLU A 835 3.07 36.38 -17.47
N ASP A 836 4.08 36.04 -18.28
CA ASP A 836 4.04 34.96 -19.29
C ASP A 836 4.33 33.56 -18.71
N TRP A 837 4.55 33.45 -17.40
CA TRP A 837 4.83 32.17 -16.72
C TRP A 837 3.60 31.33 -16.37
N GLY A 838 2.39 31.87 -16.54
CA GLY A 838 1.14 31.21 -16.13
C GLY A 838 0.95 29.82 -16.77
N PRO A 839 0.99 29.71 -18.11
CA PRO A 839 0.83 28.42 -18.81
C PRO A 839 1.92 27.40 -18.44
N LEU A 840 3.17 27.85 -18.27
CA LEU A 840 4.29 26.99 -17.85
C LEU A 840 4.06 26.41 -16.45
N VAL A 841 3.66 27.26 -15.52
CA VAL A 841 3.35 26.84 -14.15
C VAL A 841 2.17 25.85 -14.14
N GLU A 842 1.11 26.12 -14.89
CA GLU A 842 -0.05 25.23 -15.00
C GLU A 842 0.34 23.84 -15.54
N ALA A 843 1.21 23.79 -16.54
CA ALA A 843 1.65 22.55 -17.18
C ALA A 843 2.63 21.72 -16.31
N LEU A 844 3.51 22.38 -15.55
CA LEU A 844 4.62 21.72 -14.85
C LEU A 844 4.36 21.44 -13.36
N ARG A 845 3.47 22.19 -12.70
CA ARG A 845 3.32 22.16 -11.23
C ARG A 845 3.08 20.78 -10.63
N CYS A 846 2.38 19.90 -11.33
CA CYS A 846 2.03 18.56 -10.84
C CYS A 846 2.85 17.44 -11.49
N SER A 847 3.38 17.67 -12.69
CA SER A 847 4.11 16.67 -13.47
C SER A 847 5.62 16.74 -13.25
N ARG A 848 6.16 17.94 -13.01
CA ARG A 848 7.60 18.25 -12.93
C ARG A 848 7.90 19.34 -11.89
N PRO A 849 7.67 19.06 -10.59
CA PRO A 849 7.97 20.01 -9.52
C PRO A 849 9.47 20.37 -9.44
N ASP A 850 10.35 19.46 -9.87
CA ASP A 850 11.80 19.63 -10.00
C ASP A 850 12.17 20.77 -10.96
N ALA A 851 11.49 20.87 -12.10
CA ALA A 851 11.77 21.91 -13.09
C ALA A 851 11.34 23.31 -12.61
N LEU A 852 10.26 23.39 -11.82
CA LEU A 852 9.86 24.64 -11.16
C LEU A 852 10.82 25.05 -10.05
N ASP A 853 11.45 24.09 -9.37
CA ASP A 853 12.48 24.38 -8.35
C ASP A 853 13.75 24.96 -8.95
N ALA A 854 14.20 24.41 -10.09
CA ALA A 854 15.32 24.98 -10.82
C ALA A 854 15.02 26.42 -11.26
N ALA A 855 13.79 26.70 -11.70
CA ALA A 855 13.35 28.05 -12.05
C ALA A 855 13.31 29.00 -10.84
N LEU A 856 12.84 28.50 -9.69
CA LEU A 856 12.77 29.27 -8.44
C LEU A 856 14.17 29.61 -7.94
N ALA A 857 15.08 28.63 -7.90
CA ALA A 857 16.47 28.83 -7.54
C ALA A 857 17.13 29.86 -8.46
N ARG A 858 16.92 29.74 -9.77
CA ARG A 858 17.47 30.68 -10.74
C ARG A 858 16.86 32.08 -10.63
N ALA A 859 15.57 32.21 -10.29
CA ALA A 859 14.92 33.49 -10.05
C ALA A 859 15.48 34.19 -8.81
N HIS A 860 15.75 33.44 -7.75
CA HIS A 860 16.41 33.93 -6.55
C HIS A 860 17.85 34.41 -6.86
N GLU A 861 18.65 33.61 -7.58
CA GLU A 861 20.00 34.00 -8.01
C GLU A 861 20.03 35.30 -8.81
N LEU A 862 19.05 35.49 -9.70
CA LEU A 862 18.93 36.68 -10.55
C LEU A 862 18.13 37.82 -9.89
N GLN A 863 17.76 37.69 -8.62
CA GLN A 863 17.00 38.67 -7.83
C GLN A 863 15.66 39.09 -8.49
N ARG A 864 14.99 38.17 -9.18
CA ARG A 864 13.69 38.37 -9.83
C ARG A 864 12.54 38.15 -8.84
N ALA A 865 12.39 39.07 -7.88
CA ALA A 865 11.37 38.99 -6.81
C ALA A 865 9.91 38.99 -7.31
N ASP A 866 9.67 39.48 -8.53
CA ASP A 866 8.38 39.40 -9.23
C ASP A 866 8.02 37.95 -9.59
N LEU A 867 8.99 37.21 -10.11
CA LEU A 867 8.82 35.82 -10.55
C LEU A 867 8.93 34.83 -9.38
N GLU A 868 9.85 35.05 -8.46
CA GLU A 868 10.07 34.20 -7.29
C GLU A 868 8.79 34.01 -6.47
N ARG A 869 8.09 35.10 -6.13
CA ARG A 869 6.80 35.08 -5.42
C ARG A 869 5.69 34.35 -6.20
N ARG A 870 5.76 34.33 -7.53
CA ARG A 870 4.78 33.65 -8.38
C ARG A 870 5.03 32.14 -8.38
N LEU A 871 6.29 31.73 -8.50
CA LEU A 871 6.70 30.33 -8.45
C LEU A 871 6.48 29.72 -7.05
N GLN A 872 6.78 30.44 -5.97
CA GLN A 872 6.49 30.02 -4.59
C GLN A 872 4.99 29.80 -4.35
N ARG A 873 4.14 30.71 -4.82
CA ARG A 873 2.67 30.57 -4.74
C ARG A 873 2.15 29.34 -5.50
N ALA A 874 2.77 29.01 -6.61
CA ALA A 874 2.38 27.85 -7.41
C ALA A 874 2.64 26.50 -6.71
N ARG A 875 3.56 26.43 -5.74
CA ARG A 875 3.85 25.23 -4.95
C ARG A 875 2.91 25.03 -3.75
N ALA A 876 2.10 26.02 -3.38
CA ALA A 876 1.31 26.01 -2.16
C ALA A 876 0.07 25.06 -2.15
N PRO A 877 -0.60 24.73 -3.27
CA PRO A 877 -1.68 23.74 -3.30
C PRO A 877 -1.18 22.32 -3.59
N GLY A 878 -1.79 21.30 -2.97
CA GLY A 878 -1.59 19.89 -3.34
C GLY A 878 -2.14 19.59 -4.74
N CYS A 879 -1.49 18.65 -5.44
CA CYS A 879 -1.95 18.17 -6.75
C CYS A 879 -2.96 17.04 -6.55
N GLU A 880 -4.25 17.31 -6.79
CA GLU A 880 -5.22 16.23 -7.01
C GLU A 880 -4.92 15.55 -8.35
N ALA A 881 -5.02 14.22 -8.39
CA ALA A 881 -4.82 13.44 -9.60
C ALA A 881 -5.76 13.96 -10.71
N PRO A 882 -5.28 14.14 -11.96
CA PRO A 882 -6.17 14.50 -13.06
C PRO A 882 -7.17 13.37 -13.29
N GLN A 883 -8.47 13.70 -13.28
CA GLN A 883 -9.54 12.83 -13.79
C GLN A 883 -9.45 12.67 -15.31
#